data_AF-A0A6P1M9A4-F1
#
_entry.id   AF-A0A6P1M9A4-F1
#
_cell.length_a   1.000
_cell.length_b   1.000
_cell.length_c   1.000
_cell.angle_alpha   90.00
_cell.angle_beta   90.00
_cell.angle_gamma   90.00
#
_symmetry.space_group_name_H-M   'P 1'
#
loop_
_entity.id
_entity.type
_entity.pdbx_description
1 polymer ?
#
loop_
_entity_poly.entity_id
_entity_poly.type
_entity_poly.pdbx_seq_one_letter_code
_entity_poly.pdbx_strand_id
1 'polypeptide(L)'
;MTKKVFALLMAVMMIFCYMPAMSFAGTEDTVAKAANAKFVDMPNDWSTTAIENAAAKGLIKGYEGADGLYIKPNGTLTRAEMATVVNRAFGAEGKASLSANDIVSGAWYEAELAKAVQMGTMKKDSQMRPNANITRQEACTILARAFKMQSTDTAHTALNSFSDKNNIAAWAQDSMSALVEKGYMSGANGTLNPTANMTRAEFAKIMDNMVKQYIDTAGIVEKVADSGNVMVNVPGVTLKNLTINGNLIIGDGVGSGECTLDSVKVTGQTIVRGGGVNSIIIKGDSNIGNVIVAKVDGNVRVAVEGNAKVSVIVIDDGKNTVKVEGKIDTLKVNAEIPVVLQKAEIAKVQITAANAAVTVDKDTTVTNLIVEATKADLKINGTVSTVSVEKQATGTKIAIAKDAKVNKLEANANVTTSGEGKPSTTTGTGTVTTENGKTTTTDTTGGGGGGGGGGGGSTPTPTPTPAKYNVTVGDKTVQITDLITSENAKLEIGNYVKLTNAMIAFGKNTATTNQKDKIKDVLANASVTGITFDASKHNAGVVDAYNAFLKQKDIDKFQALLLATATVFDQQTSTKSKIIEEYNQVANQIKNGNFQASYNGKTGTLTEVKVNISGTEYYLYNKNGTVNVEGFVNTVYGNKLTDVIGNSAKITVSGSDGTGTISYSAQITKF
;
A
#
# COMPACT_ATOMS: atom_id res chain seq x y z
N MET A 1 -36.69 21.04 62.69
CA MET A 1 -35.22 20.88 62.79
C MET A 1 -34.78 21.40 64.15
N THR A 2 -34.00 20.63 64.91
CA THR A 2 -33.46 21.09 66.20
C THR A 2 -32.41 22.18 65.95
N LYS A 3 -32.29 23.16 66.86
CA LYS A 3 -31.39 24.34 66.72
C LYS A 3 -29.94 23.98 66.38
N LYS A 4 -29.50 22.76 66.74
CA LYS A 4 -28.17 22.21 66.41
C LYS A 4 -28.01 21.86 64.93
N VAL A 5 -29.06 21.37 64.27
CA VAL A 5 -29.05 21.07 62.82
C VAL A 5 -29.05 22.36 62.00
N PHE A 6 -29.73 23.40 62.47
CA PHE A 6 -29.74 24.71 61.80
C PHE A 6 -28.38 25.43 61.92
N ALA A 7 -27.73 25.33 63.09
CA ALA A 7 -26.38 25.87 63.30
C ALA A 7 -25.32 25.15 62.45
N LEU A 8 -25.43 23.82 62.28
CA LEU A 8 -24.53 23.07 61.41
C LEU A 8 -24.73 23.44 59.93
N LEU A 9 -25.97 23.66 59.50
CA LEU A 9 -26.28 24.08 58.13
C LEU A 9 -25.74 25.49 57.83
N MET A 10 -25.82 26.42 58.78
CA MET A 10 -25.26 27.77 58.63
C MET A 10 -23.73 27.79 58.64
N ALA A 11 -23.08 26.95 59.45
CA ALA A 11 -21.63 26.83 59.45
C ALA A 11 -21.09 26.26 58.13
N VAL A 12 -21.78 25.28 57.54
CA VAL A 12 -21.42 24.73 56.22
C VAL A 12 -21.68 25.74 55.10
N MET A 13 -22.76 26.53 55.17
CA MET A 13 -23.01 27.61 54.20
C MET A 13 -21.95 28.73 54.27
N MET A 14 -21.50 29.14 55.46
CA MET A 14 -20.47 30.16 55.57
C MET A 14 -19.11 29.68 55.03
N ILE A 15 -18.77 28.40 55.15
CA ILE A 15 -17.53 27.84 54.58
C ILE A 15 -17.58 27.81 53.04
N PHE A 16 -18.77 27.66 52.44
CA PHE A 16 -18.93 27.75 50.98
C PHE A 16 -18.87 29.18 50.43
N CYS A 17 -19.09 30.21 51.25
CA CYS A 17 -19.03 31.62 50.83
C CYS A 17 -17.61 32.22 50.85
N TYR A 18 -16.61 31.51 51.40
CA TYR A 18 -15.21 31.97 51.47
C TYR A 18 -14.25 31.27 50.50
N MET A 19 -14.74 30.42 49.60
CA MET A 19 -13.91 29.99 48.48
C MET A 19 -13.75 31.19 47.51
N PRO A 20 -12.53 31.56 47.11
CA PRO A 20 -12.36 32.57 46.07
C PRO A 20 -13.16 32.10 44.86
N ALA A 21 -14.08 32.93 44.39
CA ALA A 21 -14.73 32.71 43.12
C ALA A 21 -13.61 32.63 42.08
N MET A 22 -13.28 31.41 41.62
CA MET A 22 -12.54 31.24 40.39
C MET A 22 -13.44 31.85 39.32
N SER A 23 -13.12 33.09 38.97
CA SER A 23 -13.67 33.76 37.81
C SER A 23 -13.20 32.95 36.61
N PHE A 24 -13.99 31.95 36.22
CA PHE A 24 -13.91 31.38 34.89
C PHE A 24 -14.35 32.49 33.95
N ALA A 25 -13.39 33.28 33.47
CA ALA A 25 -13.61 34.12 32.30
C ALA A 25 -14.14 33.18 31.21
N GLY A 26 -15.42 33.35 30.89
CA GLY A 26 -16.09 32.56 29.87
C GLY A 26 -15.25 32.58 28.61
N THR A 27 -14.91 31.40 28.12
CA THR A 27 -14.20 31.21 26.85
C THR A 27 -15.00 31.71 25.65
N GLU A 28 -16.26 32.13 25.82
CA GLU A 28 -17.04 32.79 24.77
C GLU A 28 -16.56 34.23 24.50
N ASP A 29 -16.12 34.97 25.54
CA ASP A 29 -15.76 36.39 25.41
C ASP A 29 -14.35 36.59 24.77
N THR A 30 -13.48 35.60 24.93
CA THR A 30 -12.13 35.60 24.30
C THR A 30 -12.15 35.24 22.81
N VAL A 31 -13.18 34.53 22.35
CA VAL A 31 -13.35 34.19 20.93
C VAL A 31 -14.00 35.36 20.18
N ALA A 32 -14.95 36.06 20.81
CA ALA A 32 -15.54 37.29 20.26
C ALA A 32 -14.53 38.45 20.19
N LYS A 33 -13.61 38.57 21.16
CA LYS A 33 -12.55 39.60 21.15
C LYS A 33 -11.49 39.38 20.05
N ALA A 34 -11.26 38.13 19.61
CA ALA A 34 -10.30 37.83 18.55
C ALA A 34 -10.78 38.21 17.15
N ALA A 35 -12.09 38.22 16.90
CA ALA A 35 -12.66 38.55 15.59
C ALA A 35 -12.59 40.05 15.23
N ASN A 36 -12.33 40.93 16.22
CA ASN A 36 -12.27 42.39 16.02
C ASN A 36 -11.05 43.07 16.66
N ALA A 37 -10.12 42.30 17.26
CA ALA A 37 -8.85 42.85 17.74
C ALA A 37 -7.90 43.07 16.56
N LYS A 38 -7.67 44.35 16.21
CA LYS A 38 -6.59 44.70 15.29
C LYS A 38 -5.26 44.29 15.93
N PHE A 39 -4.51 43.43 15.26
CA PHE A 39 -3.16 43.07 15.68
C PHE A 39 -2.22 44.24 15.43
N VAL A 40 -1.38 44.57 16.43
CA VAL A 40 -0.47 45.72 16.37
C VAL A 40 0.56 45.57 15.24
N ASP A 41 0.99 44.34 14.98
CA ASP A 41 2.00 43.96 13.99
C ASP A 41 1.41 43.28 12.75
N MET A 42 0.14 43.55 12.42
CA MET A 42 -0.45 43.05 11.17
C MET A 42 0.35 43.56 9.97
N PRO A 43 0.91 42.68 9.11
CA PRO A 43 1.66 43.11 7.95
C PRO A 43 0.74 43.77 6.92
N ASN A 44 1.33 44.56 6.02
CA ASN A 44 0.66 45.13 4.83
C ASN A 44 1.37 44.60 3.57
N ASP A 45 1.22 43.30 3.30
CA ASP A 45 1.91 42.58 2.23
C ASP A 45 1.11 41.36 1.74
N TRP A 46 1.78 40.43 1.05
CA TRP A 46 1.21 39.21 0.48
C TRP A 46 0.51 38.29 1.51
N SER A 47 0.81 38.44 2.80
CA SER A 47 0.33 37.59 3.88
C SER A 47 -0.87 38.17 4.62
N THR A 48 -1.18 39.46 4.48
CA THR A 48 -2.20 40.19 5.27
C THR A 48 -3.55 39.47 5.29
N THR A 49 -4.17 39.28 4.12
CA THR A 49 -5.49 38.63 4.02
C THR A 49 -5.49 37.21 4.56
N ALA A 50 -4.40 36.46 4.36
CA ALA A 50 -4.31 35.09 4.84
C ALA A 50 -4.24 35.03 6.37
N ILE A 51 -3.50 35.96 6.99
CA ILE A 51 -3.40 36.07 8.44
C ILE A 51 -4.72 36.54 9.05
N GLU A 52 -5.38 37.53 8.43
CA GLU A 52 -6.73 37.98 8.83
C GLU A 52 -7.71 36.82 8.81
N ASN A 53 -7.75 36.06 7.72
CA ASN A 53 -8.60 34.88 7.59
C ASN A 53 -8.25 33.82 8.64
N ALA A 54 -6.97 33.52 8.85
CA ALA A 54 -6.53 32.53 9.83
C ALA A 54 -6.87 32.95 11.27
N ALA A 55 -6.81 34.24 11.60
CA ALA A 55 -7.21 34.78 12.89
C ALA A 55 -8.72 34.76 13.07
N ALA A 56 -9.48 35.22 12.07
CA ALA A 56 -10.95 35.23 12.09
C ALA A 56 -11.53 33.81 12.26
N LYS A 57 -10.90 32.81 11.63
CA LYS A 57 -11.25 31.39 11.75
C LYS A 57 -10.70 30.72 13.02
N GLY A 58 -10.04 31.48 13.91
CA GLY A 58 -9.49 30.98 15.17
C GLY A 58 -8.30 30.00 15.02
N LEU A 59 -7.75 29.85 13.82
CA LEU A 59 -6.63 28.95 13.54
C LEU A 59 -5.37 29.44 14.25
N ILE A 60 -5.06 30.72 14.08
CA ILE A 60 -3.93 31.39 14.71
C ILE A 60 -4.47 32.36 15.75
N LYS A 61 -3.92 32.30 16.96
CA LYS A 61 -4.20 33.26 18.04
C LYS A 61 -3.00 34.17 18.23
N GLY A 62 -3.25 35.43 18.59
CA GLY A 62 -2.20 36.38 18.94
C GLY A 62 -1.63 36.13 20.34
N TYR A 63 -0.54 36.83 20.62
CA TYR A 63 0.10 36.90 21.93
C TYR A 63 -0.17 38.28 22.53
N GLU A 64 -0.60 38.33 23.78
CA GLU A 64 -0.74 39.60 24.49
C GLU A 64 0.65 40.23 24.70
N GLY A 65 0.78 41.50 24.34
CA GLY A 65 1.93 42.36 24.59
C GLY A 65 1.53 43.57 25.43
N ALA A 66 2.52 44.39 25.80
CA ALA A 66 2.31 45.54 26.67
C ALA A 66 1.35 46.60 26.08
N ASP A 67 1.30 46.70 24.76
CA ASP A 67 0.59 47.73 23.99
C ASP A 67 -0.50 47.15 23.05
N GLY A 68 -0.78 45.85 23.13
CA GLY A 68 -1.87 45.23 22.39
C GLY A 68 -1.65 43.76 22.05
N LEU A 69 -2.44 43.24 21.12
CA LEU A 69 -2.38 41.85 20.67
C LEU A 69 -1.47 41.75 19.43
N TYR A 70 -0.52 40.82 19.45
CA TYR A 70 0.47 40.61 18.37
C TYR A 70 0.27 39.27 17.67
N ILE A 71 0.28 39.25 16.34
CA ILE A 71 0.15 38.03 15.54
C ILE A 71 1.50 37.39 15.23
N LYS A 72 2.61 38.15 15.26
CA LYS A 72 3.99 37.74 14.99
C LYS A 72 4.14 37.04 13.64
N PRO A 73 3.88 37.71 12.50
CA PRO A 73 3.82 37.08 11.18
C PRO A 73 5.11 36.35 10.79
N ASN A 74 6.27 36.95 11.11
CA ASN A 74 7.59 36.40 10.84
C ASN A 74 8.11 35.45 11.94
N GLY A 75 7.33 35.25 13.01
CA GLY A 75 7.65 34.28 14.06
C GLY A 75 7.58 32.86 13.51
N THR A 76 8.54 32.01 13.89
CA THR A 76 8.55 30.59 13.51
C THR A 76 7.58 29.79 14.37
N LEU A 77 6.92 28.82 13.77
CA LEU A 77 6.09 27.86 14.50
C LEU A 77 6.94 26.75 15.11
N THR A 78 6.66 26.43 16.37
CA THR A 78 7.12 25.17 16.96
C THR A 78 6.29 23.97 16.47
N ARG A 79 6.82 22.76 16.65
CA ARG A 79 6.07 21.53 16.35
C ARG A 79 4.78 21.44 17.18
N ALA A 80 4.82 21.81 18.46
CA ALA A 80 3.63 21.87 19.31
C ALA A 80 2.59 22.87 18.81
N GLU A 81 3.01 24.07 18.40
CA GLU A 81 2.10 25.07 17.84
C GLU A 81 1.51 24.59 16.51
N MET A 82 2.30 23.97 15.63
CA MET A 82 1.80 23.35 14.40
C MET A 82 0.72 22.30 14.68
N ALA A 83 0.96 21.38 15.62
CA ALA A 83 -0.03 20.40 16.03
C ALA A 83 -1.33 21.10 16.48
N THR A 84 -1.20 22.11 17.32
CA THR A 84 -2.32 22.87 17.88
C THR A 84 -3.18 23.53 16.80
N VAL A 85 -2.55 24.23 15.84
CA VAL A 85 -3.30 24.95 14.80
C VAL A 85 -3.97 23.99 13.81
N VAL A 86 -3.35 22.85 13.50
CA VAL A 86 -3.96 21.80 12.66
C VAL A 86 -5.11 21.12 13.39
N ASN A 87 -4.96 20.80 14.67
CA ASN A 87 -6.04 20.21 15.47
C ASN A 87 -7.27 21.13 15.49
N ARG A 88 -7.06 22.44 15.71
CA ARG A 88 -8.14 23.43 15.66
C ARG A 88 -8.79 23.51 14.29
N ALA A 89 -7.99 23.53 13.23
CA ALA A 89 -8.49 23.60 11.86
C ALA A 89 -9.45 22.44 11.54
N PHE A 90 -9.23 21.25 12.10
CA PHE A 90 -10.05 20.07 11.84
C PHE A 90 -11.07 19.77 12.94
N GLY A 91 -11.08 20.50 14.05
CA GLY A 91 -11.94 20.22 15.21
C GLY A 91 -11.58 18.92 15.95
N ALA A 92 -10.30 18.58 16.04
CA ALA A 92 -9.86 17.31 16.60
C ALA A 92 -9.92 17.25 18.13
N GLU A 93 -10.54 16.18 18.65
CA GLU A 93 -10.72 15.97 20.09
C GLU A 93 -10.08 14.68 20.61
N GLY A 94 -10.09 13.61 19.81
CA GLY A 94 -9.54 12.30 20.19
C GLY A 94 -8.05 12.37 20.51
N LYS A 95 -7.61 11.63 21.54
CA LYS A 95 -6.22 11.63 22.02
C LYS A 95 -5.63 10.22 21.98
N ALA A 96 -4.41 10.10 21.48
CA ALA A 96 -3.63 8.88 21.57
C ALA A 96 -2.82 8.87 22.87
N SER A 97 -2.50 7.68 23.39
CA SER A 97 -1.50 7.57 24.45
C SER A 97 -0.10 7.90 23.90
N LEU A 98 0.53 8.89 24.51
CA LEU A 98 1.90 9.28 24.27
C LEU A 98 2.84 8.55 25.24
N SER A 99 4.04 8.25 24.77
CA SER A 99 5.11 7.62 25.56
C SER A 99 6.46 8.24 25.18
N ALA A 100 6.45 9.55 24.89
CA ALA A 100 7.63 10.28 24.47
C ALA A 100 8.33 10.89 25.69
N ASN A 101 9.67 10.79 25.72
CA ASN A 101 10.49 11.15 26.86
C ASN A 101 10.60 12.67 27.08
N ASP A 102 10.28 13.46 26.04
CA ASP A 102 10.40 14.92 26.02
C ASP A 102 9.05 15.64 26.17
N ILE A 103 8.01 14.91 26.56
CA ILE A 103 6.70 15.46 26.88
C ILE A 103 6.54 15.54 28.39
N VAL A 104 6.46 16.77 28.89
CA VAL A 104 6.16 17.04 30.29
C VAL A 104 4.66 16.89 30.53
N SER A 105 4.28 16.06 31.49
CA SER A 105 2.87 15.86 31.84
C SER A 105 2.25 17.16 32.35
N GLY A 106 1.04 17.48 31.89
CA GLY A 106 0.32 18.71 32.18
C GLY A 106 0.79 19.93 31.37
N ALA A 107 1.82 19.80 30.52
CA ALA A 107 2.21 20.89 29.63
C ALA A 107 1.10 21.19 28.62
N TRP A 108 0.93 22.48 28.28
CA TRP A 108 -0.15 22.94 27.40
C TRP A 108 -0.20 22.21 26.04
N TYR A 109 0.96 21.73 25.55
CA TYR A 109 1.09 21.04 24.28
C TYR A 109 0.88 19.53 24.35
N GLU A 110 0.85 18.91 25.53
CA GLU A 110 0.74 17.45 25.68
C GLU A 110 -0.52 16.94 24.99
N ALA A 111 -1.67 17.54 25.31
CA ALA A 111 -2.95 17.18 24.72
C ALA A 111 -2.98 17.42 23.20
N GLU A 112 -2.32 18.47 22.73
CA GLU A 112 -2.31 18.82 21.30
C GLU A 112 -1.43 17.87 20.49
N LEU A 113 -0.29 17.44 21.01
CA LEU A 113 0.50 16.38 20.39
C LEU A 113 -0.23 15.03 20.43
N ALA A 114 -0.96 14.72 21.50
CA ALA A 114 -1.74 13.48 21.61
C ALA A 114 -2.85 13.42 20.56
N LYS A 115 -3.51 14.56 20.30
CA LYS A 115 -4.49 14.71 19.22
C LYS A 115 -3.85 14.59 17.84
N ALA A 116 -2.73 15.25 17.58
CA ALA A 116 -2.06 15.17 16.28
C ALA A 116 -1.59 13.74 15.95
N VAL A 117 -1.13 12.99 16.97
CA VAL A 117 -0.82 11.56 16.84
C VAL A 117 -2.08 10.74 16.60
N GLN A 118 -3.17 11.00 17.31
CA GLN A 118 -4.44 10.31 17.09
C GLN A 118 -4.98 10.53 15.67
N MET A 119 -4.94 11.78 15.18
CA MET A 119 -5.34 12.18 13.83
C MET A 119 -4.46 11.59 12.72
N GLY A 120 -3.30 11.04 13.06
CA GLY A 120 -2.30 10.54 12.12
C GLY A 120 -1.55 11.64 11.37
N THR A 121 -1.65 12.89 11.79
CA THR A 121 -0.94 14.03 11.16
C THR A 121 0.53 14.05 11.61
N MET A 122 0.78 13.67 12.87
CA MET A 122 2.11 13.41 13.40
C MET A 122 2.29 11.93 13.74
N LYS A 123 3.49 11.39 13.49
CA LYS A 123 3.84 10.03 13.91
C LYS A 123 4.25 10.04 15.38
N LYS A 124 3.82 9.03 16.13
CA LYS A 124 4.31 8.78 17.49
C LYS A 124 5.79 8.42 17.44
N ASP A 125 6.59 9.03 18.32
CA ASP A 125 8.02 8.80 18.46
C ASP A 125 8.40 8.82 19.96
N SER A 126 9.58 8.29 20.27
CA SER A 126 10.26 8.40 21.57
C SER A 126 10.60 9.86 21.95
N GLN A 127 10.73 10.75 20.96
CA GLN A 127 10.90 12.19 21.13
C GLN A 127 10.03 12.97 20.13
N MET A 128 9.08 13.75 20.63
CA MET A 128 8.15 14.50 19.79
C MET A 128 8.65 15.91 19.43
N ARG A 129 9.65 16.40 20.16
CA ARG A 129 10.33 17.69 20.05
C ARG A 129 9.35 18.87 20.08
N PRO A 130 8.49 19.00 21.10
CA PRO A 130 7.39 19.98 21.14
C PRO A 130 7.86 21.42 20.86
N ASN A 131 8.96 21.83 21.47
CA ASN A 131 9.45 23.21 21.44
C ASN A 131 10.43 23.49 20.28
N ALA A 132 10.78 22.48 19.48
CA ALA A 132 11.62 22.70 18.30
C ALA A 132 10.81 23.41 17.22
N ASN A 133 11.44 24.39 16.54
CA ASN A 133 10.85 25.00 15.35
C ASN A 133 10.63 23.94 14.27
N ILE A 134 9.49 24.04 13.57
CA ILE A 134 9.14 23.11 12.52
C ILE A 134 9.66 23.60 11.17
N THR A 135 10.28 22.69 10.41
CA THR A 135 10.73 22.99 9.05
C THR A 135 9.56 23.01 8.06
N ARG A 136 9.72 23.71 6.93
CA ARG A 136 8.69 23.77 5.88
C ARG A 136 8.29 22.40 5.36
N GLN A 137 9.25 21.50 5.14
CA GLN A 137 8.97 20.14 4.68
C GLN A 137 8.21 19.31 5.72
N GLU A 138 8.52 19.44 7.02
CA GLU A 138 7.77 18.75 8.08
C GLU A 138 6.32 19.26 8.17
N ALA A 139 6.12 20.58 8.11
CA ALA A 139 4.80 21.18 8.12
C ALA A 139 3.95 20.74 6.93
N CYS A 140 4.52 20.73 5.71
CA CYS A 140 3.82 20.27 4.52
C CYS A 140 3.45 18.78 4.61
N THR A 141 4.30 17.94 5.20
CA THR A 141 3.97 16.53 5.44
C THR A 141 2.83 16.36 6.45
N ILE A 142 2.75 17.19 7.49
CA ILE A 142 1.62 17.18 8.44
C ILE A 142 0.32 17.54 7.72
N LEU A 143 0.34 18.61 6.93
CA LEU A 143 -0.81 19.08 6.16
C LEU A 143 -1.25 18.07 5.11
N ALA A 144 -0.31 17.50 4.34
CA ALA A 144 -0.62 16.46 3.37
C ALA A 144 -1.32 15.26 4.02
N ARG A 145 -0.87 14.81 5.20
CA ARG A 145 -1.54 13.73 5.96
C ARG A 145 -2.93 14.13 6.45
N ALA A 146 -3.10 15.35 6.95
CA ALA A 146 -4.38 15.83 7.47
C ALA A 146 -5.46 15.84 6.37
N PHE A 147 -5.08 16.27 5.17
CA PHE A 147 -5.95 16.37 4.00
C PHE A 147 -5.87 15.15 3.07
N LYS A 148 -5.19 14.06 3.48
CA LYS A 148 -5.04 12.83 2.66
C LYS A 148 -4.58 13.11 1.23
N MET A 149 -3.66 14.07 1.09
CA MET A 149 -3.07 14.44 -0.19
C MET A 149 -1.91 13.50 -0.50
N GLN A 150 -1.84 13.12 -1.78
CA GLN A 150 -0.74 12.37 -2.36
C GLN A 150 -0.41 13.00 -3.70
N SER A 151 0.85 12.92 -4.11
CA SER A 151 1.27 13.34 -5.44
C SER A 151 0.53 12.52 -6.48
N THR A 152 0.02 13.17 -7.53
CA THR A 152 -0.55 12.46 -8.67
C THR A 152 0.53 11.96 -9.63
N ASP A 153 1.74 12.52 -9.50
CA ASP A 153 2.92 12.15 -10.27
C ASP A 153 3.99 11.54 -9.35
N THR A 154 4.28 10.26 -9.56
CA THR A 154 5.33 9.54 -8.81
C THR A 154 6.73 10.04 -9.11
N ALA A 155 6.94 10.76 -10.22
CA ALA A 155 8.21 11.40 -10.55
C ALA A 155 8.35 12.80 -9.92
N HIS A 156 7.32 13.30 -9.24
CA HIS A 156 7.29 14.59 -8.56
C HIS A 156 7.72 15.77 -9.45
N THR A 157 7.29 15.77 -10.72
CA THR A 157 7.76 16.74 -11.73
C THR A 157 7.39 18.18 -11.40
N ALA A 158 6.35 18.41 -10.58
CA ALA A 158 6.01 19.73 -10.08
C ALA A 158 7.13 20.38 -9.25
N LEU A 159 8.04 19.58 -8.67
CA LEU A 159 9.20 20.07 -7.93
C LEU A 159 10.34 20.53 -8.86
N ASN A 160 10.31 20.19 -10.16
CA ASN A 160 11.43 20.46 -11.08
C ASN A 160 11.69 21.94 -11.34
N SER A 161 10.72 22.81 -11.08
CA SER A 161 10.85 24.26 -11.21
C SER A 161 11.64 24.90 -10.07
N PHE A 162 11.97 24.15 -9.01
CA PHE A 162 12.68 24.67 -7.84
C PHE A 162 14.14 24.19 -7.82
N SER A 163 15.06 25.14 -7.69
CA SER A 163 16.50 24.86 -7.73
C SER A 163 17.00 24.07 -6.52
N ASP A 164 16.28 24.12 -5.40
CA ASP A 164 16.58 23.44 -4.16
C ASP A 164 15.79 22.15 -3.94
N LYS A 165 15.14 21.60 -4.98
CA LYS A 165 14.35 20.35 -4.88
C LYS A 165 15.14 19.16 -4.31
N ASN A 166 16.46 19.13 -4.53
CA ASN A 166 17.35 18.09 -4.02
C ASN A 166 17.62 18.20 -2.51
N ASN A 167 17.26 19.33 -1.89
CA ASN A 167 17.33 19.52 -0.43
C ASN A 167 16.07 18.99 0.29
N ILE A 168 15.04 18.59 -0.46
CA ILE A 168 13.83 17.97 0.11
C ILE A 168 14.19 16.56 0.53
N ALA A 169 13.95 16.22 1.79
CA ALA A 169 14.16 14.87 2.26
C ALA A 169 13.24 13.88 1.52
N ALA A 170 13.74 12.67 1.22
CA ALA A 170 12.97 11.67 0.46
C ALA A 170 11.57 11.39 1.03
N TRP A 171 11.44 11.40 2.37
CA TRP A 171 10.15 11.18 3.05
C TRP A 171 9.15 12.35 2.88
N ALA A 172 9.60 13.53 2.49
CA ALA A 172 8.79 14.73 2.31
C ALA A 172 8.45 15.02 0.83
N GLN A 173 9.12 14.37 -0.12
CA GLN A 173 9.00 14.65 -1.55
C GLN A 173 7.55 14.55 -2.04
N ASP A 174 6.86 13.46 -1.73
CA ASP A 174 5.46 13.25 -2.11
C ASP A 174 4.55 14.34 -1.54
N SER A 175 4.69 14.66 -0.25
CA SER A 175 3.89 15.70 0.42
C SER A 175 4.13 17.08 -0.17
N MET A 176 5.40 17.45 -0.39
CA MET A 176 5.74 18.75 -0.96
C MET A 176 5.27 18.84 -2.42
N SER A 177 5.45 17.79 -3.22
CA SER A 177 4.95 17.73 -4.61
C SER A 177 3.44 17.91 -4.65
N ALA A 178 2.70 17.19 -3.81
CA ALA A 178 1.25 17.30 -3.75
C ALA A 178 0.76 18.73 -3.45
N LEU A 179 1.40 19.43 -2.51
CA LEU A 179 1.02 20.82 -2.19
C LEU A 179 1.37 21.80 -3.32
N VAL A 180 2.47 21.58 -4.05
CA VAL A 180 2.84 22.38 -5.23
C VAL A 180 1.89 22.10 -6.40
N GLU A 181 1.64 20.82 -6.72
CA GLU A 181 0.75 20.38 -7.82
C GLU A 181 -0.64 20.98 -7.69
N LYS A 182 -1.15 21.04 -6.47
CA LYS A 182 -2.47 21.60 -6.17
C LYS A 182 -2.46 23.13 -6.03
N GLY A 183 -1.30 23.77 -6.15
CA GLY A 183 -1.15 25.22 -6.04
C GLY A 183 -1.36 25.77 -4.63
N TYR A 184 -1.32 24.92 -3.59
CA TYR A 184 -1.50 25.35 -2.21
C TYR A 184 -0.24 25.96 -1.62
N MET A 185 0.93 25.50 -2.07
CA MET A 185 2.22 26.03 -1.72
C MET A 185 2.94 26.56 -2.96
N SER A 186 3.54 27.74 -2.81
CA SER A 186 4.50 28.29 -3.76
C SER A 186 5.87 28.43 -3.11
N GLY A 187 6.92 28.41 -3.94
CA GLY A 187 8.25 28.85 -3.52
C GLY A 187 8.41 30.37 -3.56
N ALA A 188 9.58 30.85 -3.14
CA ALA A 188 10.02 32.23 -3.25
C ALA A 188 11.31 32.28 -4.05
N ASN A 189 11.40 33.16 -5.06
CA ASN A 189 12.61 33.32 -5.90
C ASN A 189 13.15 32.00 -6.51
N GLY A 190 12.25 31.08 -6.89
CA GLY A 190 12.62 29.80 -7.48
C GLY A 190 13.09 28.73 -6.47
N THR A 191 12.93 28.94 -5.16
CA THR A 191 13.24 27.95 -4.11
C THR A 191 12.03 27.64 -3.22
N LEU A 192 11.96 26.42 -2.68
CA LEU A 192 10.94 26.00 -1.70
C LEU A 192 11.39 26.20 -0.25
N ASN A 193 12.70 26.29 -0.03
CA ASN A 193 13.39 26.36 1.25
C ASN A 193 12.93 25.25 2.22
N PRO A 194 13.02 23.95 1.84
CA PRO A 194 12.37 22.86 2.57
C PRO A 194 12.86 22.68 4.02
N THR A 195 14.12 23.02 4.28
CA THR A 195 14.77 22.89 5.60
C THR A 195 14.65 24.15 6.45
N ALA A 196 14.17 25.27 5.90
CA ALA A 196 13.94 26.49 6.66
C ALA A 196 12.74 26.32 7.60
N ASN A 197 12.76 27.03 8.73
CA ASN A 197 11.65 27.03 9.68
C ASN A 197 10.43 27.75 9.10
N MET A 198 9.25 27.17 9.24
CA MET A 198 8.01 27.76 8.74
C MET A 198 7.55 28.93 9.62
N THR A 199 7.24 30.06 8.99
CA THR A 199 6.67 31.22 9.68
C THR A 199 5.16 31.11 9.83
N ARG A 200 4.59 31.89 10.75
CA ARG A 200 3.14 31.99 10.95
C ARG A 200 2.41 32.54 9.72
N ALA A 201 3.01 33.52 9.04
CA ALA A 201 2.51 34.08 7.78
C ALA A 201 2.45 33.03 6.66
N GLU A 202 3.51 32.22 6.53
CA GLU A 202 3.56 31.14 5.53
C GLU A 202 2.50 30.06 5.80
N PHE A 203 2.37 29.64 7.05
CA PHE A 203 1.34 28.68 7.45
C PHE A 203 -0.07 29.22 7.16
N ALA A 204 -0.34 30.48 7.54
CA ALA A 204 -1.64 31.13 7.28
C ALA A 204 -1.95 31.15 5.78
N LYS A 205 -0.95 31.47 4.94
CA LYS A 205 -1.13 31.49 3.49
C LYS A 205 -1.42 30.12 2.90
N ILE A 206 -0.70 29.09 3.33
CA ILE A 206 -0.95 27.72 2.86
C ILE A 206 -2.36 27.29 3.27
N MET A 207 -2.76 27.51 4.54
CA MET A 207 -4.10 27.15 5.01
C MET A 207 -5.21 27.92 4.29
N ASP A 208 -5.02 29.22 4.03
CA ASP A 208 -5.99 30.01 3.27
C ASP A 208 -6.12 29.53 1.82
N ASN A 209 -5.03 29.08 1.19
CA ASN A 209 -5.08 28.44 -0.12
C ASN A 209 -5.79 27.08 -0.07
N MET A 210 -5.59 26.31 1.01
CA MET A 210 -6.13 24.97 1.17
C MET A 210 -7.61 24.96 1.57
N VAL A 211 -8.11 25.89 2.39
CA VAL A 211 -9.51 25.89 2.86
C VAL A 211 -10.09 27.29 2.80
N LYS A 212 -11.03 27.49 1.87
CA LYS A 212 -11.67 28.79 1.67
C LYS A 212 -12.79 29.03 2.67
N GLN A 213 -13.59 28.01 2.96
CA GLN A 213 -14.71 28.13 3.89
C GLN A 213 -14.72 27.01 4.94
N TYR A 214 -14.98 27.41 6.18
CA TYR A 214 -15.26 26.53 7.30
C TYR A 214 -16.75 26.66 7.64
N ILE A 215 -17.41 25.54 7.85
CA ILE A 215 -18.78 25.44 8.31
C ILE A 215 -18.72 24.90 9.73
N ASP A 216 -18.93 25.79 10.69
CA ASP A 216 -18.83 25.57 12.13
C ASP A 216 -20.17 25.69 12.85
N THR A 217 -21.24 25.98 12.10
CA THR A 217 -22.62 26.07 12.61
C THR A 217 -23.49 25.00 11.95
N ALA A 218 -24.22 24.24 12.76
CA ALA A 218 -25.13 23.19 12.29
C ALA A 218 -26.31 23.79 11.51
N GLY A 219 -26.88 23.02 10.59
CA GLY A 219 -28.04 23.44 9.80
C GLY A 219 -27.90 23.18 8.30
N ILE A 220 -28.81 23.77 7.53
CA ILE A 220 -28.84 23.65 6.07
C ILE A 220 -27.96 24.75 5.46
N VAL A 221 -27.05 24.34 4.59
CA VAL A 221 -26.17 25.24 3.83
C VAL A 221 -26.48 25.08 2.35
N GLU A 222 -26.99 26.15 1.75
CA GLU A 222 -27.38 26.18 0.32
C GLU A 222 -26.42 27.00 -0.53
N LYS A 223 -25.42 27.64 0.10
CA LYS A 223 -24.38 28.41 -0.58
C LYS A 223 -23.03 28.22 0.11
N VAL A 224 -22.00 28.03 -0.70
CA VAL A 224 -20.60 27.97 -0.30
C VAL A 224 -19.77 28.92 -1.14
N ALA A 225 -18.49 29.06 -0.82
CA ALA A 225 -17.52 29.83 -1.59
C ALA A 225 -17.48 29.37 -3.06
N ASP A 226 -17.32 30.33 -3.98
CA ASP A 226 -17.38 30.08 -5.42
C ASP A 226 -16.26 29.14 -5.91
N SER A 227 -15.13 29.11 -5.21
CA SER A 227 -14.00 28.21 -5.49
C SER A 227 -13.22 27.83 -4.23
N GLY A 228 -12.51 26.70 -4.32
CA GLY A 228 -11.66 26.19 -3.26
C GLY A 228 -12.37 25.18 -2.36
N ASN A 229 -11.63 24.69 -1.37
CA ASN A 229 -12.12 23.60 -0.53
C ASN A 229 -13.01 24.13 0.59
N VAL A 230 -14.01 23.32 0.95
CA VAL A 230 -14.98 23.59 2.02
C VAL A 230 -14.79 22.55 3.12
N MET A 231 -14.74 22.98 4.37
CA MET A 231 -14.58 22.10 5.53
C MET A 231 -15.79 22.21 6.47
N VAL A 232 -16.41 21.08 6.79
CA VAL A 232 -17.49 20.95 7.78
C VAL A 232 -16.89 20.44 9.09
N ASN A 233 -17.00 21.21 10.17
CA ASN A 233 -16.37 20.92 11.46
C ASN A 233 -17.36 20.83 12.62
N VAL A 234 -18.66 20.72 12.33
CA VAL A 234 -19.72 20.55 13.33
C VAL A 234 -20.72 19.51 12.84
N PRO A 235 -21.30 18.67 13.71
CA PRO A 235 -22.36 17.76 13.30
C PRO A 235 -23.66 18.49 12.97
N GLY A 236 -24.56 17.80 12.27
CA GLY A 236 -25.90 18.30 11.94
C GLY A 236 -25.91 19.23 10.73
N VAL A 237 -24.89 19.18 9.87
CA VAL A 237 -24.84 19.98 8.64
C VAL A 237 -25.47 19.23 7.49
N THR A 238 -26.35 19.90 6.75
CA THR A 238 -26.88 19.44 5.46
C THR A 238 -26.44 20.41 4.37
N LEU A 239 -25.55 19.97 3.49
CA LEU A 239 -25.22 20.70 2.27
C LEU A 239 -26.29 20.38 1.22
N LYS A 240 -26.91 21.39 0.63
CA LYS A 240 -28.09 21.21 -0.23
C LYS A 240 -28.01 22.01 -1.52
N ASN A 241 -28.32 21.37 -2.65
CA ASN A 241 -28.51 22.01 -3.97
C ASN A 241 -27.34 22.91 -4.41
N LEU A 242 -26.10 22.49 -4.16
CA LEU A 242 -24.92 23.31 -4.44
C LEU A 242 -23.79 22.52 -5.12
N THR A 243 -22.85 23.26 -5.71
CA THR A 243 -21.60 22.70 -6.25
C THR A 243 -20.42 23.21 -5.45
N ILE A 244 -19.56 22.29 -5.01
CA ILE A 244 -18.28 22.60 -4.38
C ILE A 244 -17.19 22.49 -5.44
N ASN A 245 -16.61 23.63 -5.81
CA ASN A 245 -15.53 23.75 -6.79
C ASN A 245 -14.16 23.52 -6.12
N GLY A 246 -13.98 22.33 -5.57
CA GLY A 246 -12.81 21.93 -4.79
C GLY A 246 -13.09 20.65 -4.01
N ASN A 247 -12.27 20.38 -3.00
CA ASN A 247 -12.47 19.28 -2.07
C ASN A 247 -13.52 19.66 -1.01
N LEU A 248 -14.30 18.67 -0.60
CA LEU A 248 -15.13 18.73 0.60
C LEU A 248 -14.43 17.96 1.72
N ILE A 249 -14.25 18.57 2.89
CA ILE A 249 -13.70 17.90 4.05
C ILE A 249 -14.75 17.84 5.15
N ILE A 250 -15.15 16.63 5.54
CA ILE A 250 -15.95 16.39 6.74
C ILE A 250 -14.94 16.17 7.87
N GLY A 251 -14.59 17.26 8.55
CA GLY A 251 -13.52 17.30 9.55
C GLY A 251 -13.84 16.52 10.83
N ASP A 252 -12.81 16.36 11.65
CA ASP A 252 -12.88 15.61 12.92
C ASP A 252 -13.92 16.22 13.89
N GLY A 253 -14.20 17.52 13.80
CA GLY A 253 -15.21 18.21 14.61
C GLY A 253 -16.66 17.77 14.39
N VAL A 254 -16.96 17.05 13.29
CA VAL A 254 -18.25 16.34 13.15
C VAL A 254 -18.38 15.20 14.16
N GLY A 255 -17.26 14.68 14.68
CA GLY A 255 -17.23 13.68 15.73
C GLY A 255 -17.94 12.39 15.33
N SER A 256 -18.91 11.96 16.14
CA SER A 256 -19.82 10.85 15.84
C SER A 256 -21.21 11.30 15.39
N GLY A 257 -21.40 12.60 15.09
CA GLY A 257 -22.65 13.12 14.58
C GLY A 257 -22.82 12.90 13.08
N GLU A 258 -23.75 13.64 12.48
CA GLU A 258 -24.16 13.46 11.08
C GLU A 258 -23.78 14.62 10.16
N CYS A 259 -23.57 14.28 8.89
CA CYS A 259 -23.43 15.21 7.77
C CYS A 259 -24.16 14.63 6.57
N THR A 260 -25.00 15.45 5.93
CA THR A 260 -25.82 15.07 4.77
C THR A 260 -25.46 15.89 3.55
N LEU A 261 -25.29 15.22 2.41
CA LEU A 261 -25.13 15.81 1.09
C LEU A 261 -26.40 15.53 0.27
N ASP A 262 -27.18 16.57 0.00
CA ASP A 262 -28.46 16.48 -0.69
C ASP A 262 -28.41 17.26 -2.02
N SER A 263 -28.37 16.53 -3.14
CA SER A 263 -28.17 17.11 -4.48
C SER A 263 -26.92 18.00 -4.55
N VAL A 264 -25.80 17.50 -4.02
CA VAL A 264 -24.51 18.19 -3.99
C VAL A 264 -23.56 17.60 -5.03
N LYS A 265 -22.89 18.47 -5.80
CA LYS A 265 -21.79 18.09 -6.68
C LYS A 265 -20.46 18.52 -6.06
N VAL A 266 -19.49 17.60 -6.00
CA VAL A 266 -18.12 17.91 -5.57
C VAL A 266 -17.18 17.66 -6.75
N THR A 267 -16.45 18.69 -7.18
CA THR A 267 -15.51 18.56 -8.33
C THR A 267 -14.17 17.95 -7.93
N GLY A 268 -13.78 18.09 -6.66
CA GLY A 268 -12.62 17.46 -6.06
C GLY A 268 -12.95 16.18 -5.30
N GLN A 269 -12.17 15.91 -4.25
CA GLN A 269 -12.34 14.77 -3.36
C GLN A 269 -13.22 15.13 -2.16
N THR A 270 -13.97 14.16 -1.66
CA THR A 270 -14.62 14.25 -0.35
C THR A 270 -13.81 13.47 0.67
N ILE A 271 -13.30 14.13 1.70
CA ILE A 271 -12.49 13.50 2.76
C ILE A 271 -13.35 13.40 4.01
N VAL A 272 -13.57 12.20 4.50
CA VAL A 272 -14.43 11.90 5.65
C VAL A 272 -13.55 11.54 6.85
N ARG A 273 -13.40 12.48 7.79
CA ARG A 273 -12.66 12.30 9.04
C ARG A 273 -13.59 12.24 10.25
N GLY A 274 -14.70 12.96 10.21
CA GLY A 274 -15.80 12.85 11.17
C GLY A 274 -17.02 12.13 10.60
N GLY A 275 -17.98 11.82 11.47
CA GLY A 275 -19.21 11.11 11.15
C GLY A 275 -19.39 9.86 12.03
N GLY A 276 -20.61 9.60 12.46
CA GLY A 276 -20.96 8.38 13.22
C GLY A 276 -21.61 7.29 12.39
N VAL A 277 -22.22 6.33 13.08
CA VAL A 277 -22.93 5.19 12.47
C VAL A 277 -24.18 5.56 11.68
N ASN A 278 -24.70 6.79 11.84
CA ASN A 278 -25.84 7.33 11.11
C ASN A 278 -25.44 8.32 10.00
N SER A 279 -24.16 8.65 9.92
CA SER A 279 -23.52 9.52 8.92
C SER A 279 -22.65 8.66 8.03
N ILE A 280 -22.08 9.08 6.91
CA ILE A 280 -22.36 10.22 6.03
C ILE A 280 -23.51 9.84 5.09
N ILE A 281 -24.48 10.73 4.90
CA ILE A 281 -25.63 10.49 4.02
C ILE A 281 -25.43 11.25 2.72
N ILE A 282 -25.45 10.55 1.58
CA ILE A 282 -25.31 11.12 0.24
C ILE A 282 -26.56 10.77 -0.55
N LYS A 283 -27.41 11.76 -0.82
CA LYS A 283 -28.76 11.56 -1.37
C LYS A 283 -29.13 12.60 -2.43
N GLY A 284 -30.35 12.49 -2.95
CA GLY A 284 -30.84 13.35 -4.02
C GLY A 284 -30.08 13.09 -5.33
N ASP A 285 -29.81 14.13 -6.09
CA ASP A 285 -29.02 14.05 -7.34
C ASP A 285 -27.52 14.29 -7.09
N SER A 286 -27.04 13.95 -5.88
CA SER A 286 -25.63 14.16 -5.50
C SER A 286 -24.69 13.42 -6.44
N ASN A 287 -23.60 14.08 -6.83
CA ASN A 287 -22.58 13.52 -7.72
C ASN A 287 -21.20 13.75 -7.11
N ILE A 288 -20.65 12.68 -6.54
CA ILE A 288 -19.40 12.70 -5.80
C ILE A 288 -18.41 11.75 -6.49
N GLY A 289 -17.30 12.29 -6.99
CA GLY A 289 -16.30 11.48 -7.70
C GLY A 289 -15.58 10.49 -6.77
N ASN A 290 -14.83 11.01 -5.79
CA ASN A 290 -14.00 10.21 -4.90
C ASN A 290 -14.27 10.58 -3.44
N VAL A 291 -14.58 9.58 -2.62
CA VAL A 291 -14.74 9.68 -1.17
C VAL A 291 -13.60 8.93 -0.49
N ILE A 292 -12.82 9.61 0.34
CA ILE A 292 -11.77 8.99 1.18
C ILE A 292 -12.29 8.95 2.61
N VAL A 293 -12.56 7.76 3.13
CA VAL A 293 -12.94 7.56 4.53
C VAL A 293 -11.66 7.36 5.34
N ALA A 294 -11.33 8.35 6.16
CA ALA A 294 -10.09 8.40 6.94
C ALA A 294 -10.33 8.84 8.39
N LYS A 295 -11.49 8.48 8.93
CA LYS A 295 -11.79 8.61 10.36
C LYS A 295 -10.77 7.82 11.16
N VAL A 296 -10.34 8.35 12.30
CA VAL A 296 -9.29 7.72 13.13
C VAL A 296 -9.82 7.15 14.44
N ASP A 297 -11.08 7.42 14.79
CA ASP A 297 -11.75 6.97 16.01
C ASP A 297 -13.27 6.81 15.81
N GLY A 298 -13.86 5.76 16.38
CA GLY A 298 -15.29 5.49 16.23
C GLY A 298 -15.71 5.00 14.84
N ASN A 299 -16.83 4.28 14.80
CA ASN A 299 -17.37 3.73 13.56
C ASN A 299 -18.00 4.82 12.70
N VAL A 300 -17.91 4.66 11.38
CA VAL A 300 -18.53 5.55 10.40
C VAL A 300 -19.32 4.74 9.37
N ARG A 301 -20.46 5.28 8.93
CA ARG A 301 -21.22 4.75 7.80
C ARG A 301 -21.00 5.67 6.59
N VAL A 302 -21.21 5.18 5.38
CA VAL A 302 -21.35 6.01 4.18
C VAL A 302 -22.52 5.43 3.41
N ALA A 303 -23.61 6.18 3.34
CA ALA A 303 -24.86 5.75 2.76
C ALA A 303 -25.17 6.54 1.51
N VAL A 304 -25.23 5.85 0.37
CA VAL A 304 -25.62 6.43 -0.92
C VAL A 304 -27.08 6.08 -1.18
N GLU A 305 -27.94 7.09 -1.26
CA GLU A 305 -29.39 6.91 -1.31
C GLU A 305 -30.00 7.47 -2.60
N GLY A 306 -31.07 6.83 -3.08
CA GLY A 306 -31.83 7.29 -4.24
C GLY A 306 -31.00 7.33 -5.51
N ASN A 307 -30.96 8.50 -6.16
CA ASN A 307 -30.28 8.72 -7.45
C ASN A 307 -28.83 9.17 -7.30
N ALA A 308 -28.32 9.28 -6.07
CA ALA A 308 -26.98 9.75 -5.82
C ALA A 308 -25.93 8.82 -6.45
N LYS A 309 -24.83 9.43 -6.93
CA LYS A 309 -23.74 8.73 -7.62
C LYS A 309 -22.44 8.94 -6.88
N VAL A 310 -21.78 7.83 -6.55
CA VAL A 310 -20.43 7.82 -6.00
C VAL A 310 -19.56 6.89 -6.81
N SER A 311 -18.53 7.43 -7.48
CA SER A 311 -17.67 6.62 -8.35
C SER A 311 -16.65 5.81 -7.57
N VAL A 312 -15.95 6.41 -6.62
CA VAL A 312 -14.95 5.71 -5.82
C VAL A 312 -15.12 6.03 -4.34
N ILE A 313 -15.13 4.99 -3.52
CA ILE A 313 -14.92 5.10 -2.07
C ILE A 313 -13.60 4.42 -1.74
N VAL A 314 -12.71 5.09 -1.02
CA VAL A 314 -11.45 4.55 -0.50
C VAL A 314 -11.55 4.51 1.02
N ILE A 315 -11.36 3.34 1.61
CA ILE A 315 -11.30 3.14 3.05
C ILE A 315 -9.83 3.17 3.49
N ASP A 316 -9.49 4.22 4.24
CA ASP A 316 -8.15 4.52 4.80
C ASP A 316 -8.22 4.75 6.33
N ASP A 317 -9.32 4.31 6.98
CA ASP A 317 -9.50 4.28 8.43
C ASP A 317 -8.77 3.06 9.02
N GLY A 318 -7.83 3.29 9.94
CA GLY A 318 -6.99 2.23 10.51
C GLY A 318 -7.45 1.66 11.86
N LYS A 319 -8.61 2.06 12.42
CA LYS A 319 -8.99 1.64 13.78
C LYS A 319 -10.42 1.13 13.94
N ASN A 320 -11.38 1.54 13.12
CA ASN A 320 -12.80 1.30 13.43
C ASN A 320 -13.54 0.63 12.29
N THR A 321 -14.79 0.22 12.55
CA THR A 321 -15.62 -0.40 11.52
C THR A 321 -16.16 0.67 10.58
N VAL A 322 -16.01 0.45 9.28
CA VAL A 322 -16.67 1.26 8.25
C VAL A 322 -17.84 0.50 7.64
N LYS A 323 -19.02 1.13 7.62
CA LYS A 323 -20.20 0.60 6.95
C LYS A 323 -20.44 1.32 5.63
N VAL A 324 -20.77 0.60 4.57
CA VAL A 324 -21.03 1.16 3.25
C VAL A 324 -22.38 0.66 2.73
N GLU A 325 -23.21 1.58 2.25
CA GLU A 325 -24.54 1.31 1.70
C GLU A 325 -24.77 2.01 0.36
N GLY A 326 -25.72 1.47 -0.42
CA GLY A 326 -26.14 2.09 -1.67
C GLY A 326 -25.34 1.69 -2.90
N LYS A 327 -25.54 2.45 -3.98
CA LYS A 327 -24.95 2.16 -5.30
C LYS A 327 -23.61 2.86 -5.48
N ILE A 328 -22.55 2.09 -5.72
CA ILE A 328 -21.15 2.58 -5.83
C ILE A 328 -20.44 1.87 -6.99
N ASP A 329 -19.65 2.59 -7.78
CA ASP A 329 -18.90 1.94 -8.87
C ASP A 329 -17.70 1.15 -8.32
N THR A 330 -16.83 1.79 -7.53
CA THR A 330 -15.64 1.13 -6.95
C THR A 330 -15.49 1.44 -5.46
N LEU A 331 -15.32 0.39 -4.66
CA LEU A 331 -14.87 0.47 -3.27
C LEU A 331 -13.44 -0.08 -3.17
N LYS A 332 -12.51 0.69 -2.60
CA LYS A 332 -11.14 0.26 -2.30
C LYS A 332 -10.95 0.17 -0.80
N VAL A 333 -10.45 -0.96 -0.32
CA VAL A 333 -10.16 -1.21 1.09
C VAL A 333 -8.66 -1.23 1.28
N ASN A 334 -8.12 -0.12 1.79
CA ASN A 334 -6.69 0.13 1.97
C ASN A 334 -6.29 0.14 3.46
N ALA A 335 -7.14 -0.37 4.34
CA ALA A 335 -6.87 -0.43 5.77
C ALA A 335 -7.23 -1.77 6.40
N GLU A 336 -6.52 -2.12 7.48
CA GLU A 336 -6.63 -3.39 8.20
C GLU A 336 -7.79 -3.37 9.23
N ILE A 337 -8.98 -3.01 8.76
CA ILE A 337 -10.17 -2.86 9.61
C ILE A 337 -11.37 -3.68 9.09
N PRO A 338 -12.39 -3.92 9.93
CA PRO A 338 -13.67 -4.44 9.48
C PRO A 338 -14.39 -3.42 8.58
N VAL A 339 -14.72 -3.85 7.35
CA VAL A 339 -15.59 -3.13 6.43
C VAL A 339 -16.86 -3.96 6.21
N VAL A 340 -18.01 -3.35 6.42
CA VAL A 340 -19.32 -4.02 6.28
C VAL A 340 -20.11 -3.37 5.15
N LEU A 341 -20.43 -4.16 4.14
CA LEU A 341 -21.24 -3.75 3.00
C LEU A 341 -22.67 -4.22 3.23
N GLN A 342 -23.60 -3.30 3.44
CA GLN A 342 -24.99 -3.62 3.74
C GLN A 342 -25.94 -2.83 2.84
N LYS A 343 -26.97 -3.49 2.30
CA LYS A 343 -27.91 -2.86 1.35
C LYS A 343 -27.18 -2.11 0.22
N ALA A 344 -26.11 -2.70 -0.30
CA ALA A 344 -25.24 -2.08 -1.29
C ALA A 344 -25.26 -2.80 -2.64
N GLU A 345 -25.10 -2.03 -3.71
CA GLU A 345 -24.87 -2.52 -5.07
C GLU A 345 -23.52 -1.96 -5.54
N ILE A 346 -22.48 -2.79 -5.50
CA ILE A 346 -21.11 -2.34 -5.79
C ILE A 346 -20.55 -3.06 -7.01
N ALA A 347 -20.14 -2.31 -8.04
CA ALA A 347 -19.62 -2.93 -9.25
C ALA A 347 -18.22 -3.54 -9.04
N LYS A 348 -17.37 -2.89 -8.24
CA LYS A 348 -16.01 -3.38 -7.93
C LYS A 348 -15.65 -3.13 -6.48
N VAL A 349 -15.21 -4.17 -5.77
CA VAL A 349 -14.54 -4.07 -4.47
C VAL A 349 -13.09 -4.50 -4.68
N GLN A 350 -12.11 -3.67 -4.30
CA GLN A 350 -10.68 -4.00 -4.33
C GLN A 350 -10.11 -3.96 -2.92
N ILE A 351 -9.49 -5.05 -2.49
CA ILE A 351 -8.88 -5.16 -1.16
C ILE A 351 -7.36 -5.15 -1.34
N THR A 352 -6.72 -4.09 -0.87
CA THR A 352 -5.28 -3.85 -1.05
C THR A 352 -4.49 -3.83 0.26
N ALA A 353 -5.18 -3.76 1.41
CA ALA A 353 -4.54 -3.89 2.72
C ALA A 353 -4.47 -5.34 3.21
N ALA A 354 -3.33 -5.68 3.81
CA ALA A 354 -3.16 -6.98 4.46
C ALA A 354 -4.12 -7.09 5.67
N ASN A 355 -4.54 -8.31 6.02
CA ASN A 355 -5.45 -8.55 7.15
C ASN A 355 -6.80 -7.81 7.09
N ALA A 356 -7.15 -7.20 5.96
CA ALA A 356 -8.42 -6.50 5.80
C ALA A 356 -9.58 -7.49 5.95
N ALA A 357 -10.59 -7.09 6.73
CA ALA A 357 -11.78 -7.91 6.97
C ALA A 357 -12.97 -7.28 6.25
N VAL A 358 -13.58 -7.99 5.29
CA VAL A 358 -14.72 -7.47 4.52
C VAL A 358 -15.93 -8.38 4.66
N THR A 359 -17.05 -7.82 5.09
CA THR A 359 -18.34 -8.51 5.20
C THR A 359 -19.30 -8.02 4.11
N VAL A 360 -19.75 -8.92 3.26
CA VAL A 360 -20.82 -8.69 2.27
C VAL A 360 -22.12 -9.19 2.88
N ASP A 361 -22.96 -8.29 3.41
CA ASP A 361 -24.19 -8.66 4.10
C ASP A 361 -25.28 -9.21 3.15
N LYS A 362 -26.33 -9.83 3.70
CA LYS A 362 -27.36 -10.57 2.96
C LYS A 362 -28.06 -9.78 1.84
N ASP A 363 -28.26 -8.48 2.05
CA ASP A 363 -28.96 -7.59 1.10
C ASP A 363 -27.99 -6.85 0.17
N THR A 364 -26.74 -7.31 0.08
CA THR A 364 -25.69 -6.68 -0.73
C THR A 364 -25.38 -7.51 -1.97
N THR A 365 -25.18 -6.82 -3.09
CA THR A 365 -24.68 -7.39 -4.34
C THR A 365 -23.34 -6.75 -4.70
N VAL A 366 -22.33 -7.58 -4.97
CA VAL A 366 -21.03 -7.15 -5.50
C VAL A 366 -20.78 -7.84 -6.85
N THR A 367 -20.45 -7.08 -7.89
CA THR A 367 -20.16 -7.69 -9.19
C THR A 367 -18.76 -8.30 -9.21
N ASN A 368 -17.72 -7.52 -8.89
CA ASN A 368 -16.34 -8.02 -8.85
C ASN A 368 -15.69 -7.70 -7.50
N LEU A 369 -15.37 -8.72 -6.71
CA LEU A 369 -14.58 -8.59 -5.49
C LEU A 369 -13.17 -9.10 -5.77
N ILE A 370 -12.18 -8.20 -5.72
CA ILE A 370 -10.78 -8.49 -6.02
C ILE A 370 -9.97 -8.38 -4.73
N VAL A 371 -9.21 -9.42 -4.42
CA VAL A 371 -8.30 -9.48 -3.29
C VAL A 371 -6.87 -9.41 -3.80
N GLU A 372 -6.19 -8.31 -3.54
CA GLU A 372 -4.81 -8.05 -3.98
C GLU A 372 -3.81 -8.14 -2.82
N ALA A 373 -4.27 -8.42 -1.59
CA ALA A 373 -3.46 -8.36 -0.38
C ALA A 373 -3.52 -9.64 0.46
N THR A 374 -2.45 -9.89 1.22
CA THR A 374 -2.32 -11.11 2.03
C THR A 374 -3.30 -11.13 3.20
N LYS A 375 -3.73 -12.35 3.59
CA LYS A 375 -4.52 -12.61 4.81
C LYS A 375 -5.85 -11.86 4.89
N ALA A 376 -6.45 -11.51 3.75
CA ALA A 376 -7.80 -10.94 3.76
C ALA A 376 -8.80 -11.95 4.36
N ASP A 377 -9.75 -11.44 5.16
CA ASP A 377 -10.81 -12.22 5.78
C ASP A 377 -12.17 -11.78 5.22
N LEU A 378 -12.77 -12.62 4.38
CA LEU A 378 -14.03 -12.33 3.71
C LEU A 378 -15.17 -13.11 4.36
N LYS A 379 -16.26 -12.41 4.67
CA LYS A 379 -17.54 -13.00 5.10
C LYS A 379 -18.61 -12.66 4.09
N ILE A 380 -19.08 -13.65 3.34
CA ILE A 380 -20.05 -13.46 2.27
C ILE A 380 -21.39 -14.05 2.70
N ASN A 381 -22.34 -13.17 2.99
CA ASN A 381 -23.73 -13.49 3.32
C ASN A 381 -24.69 -13.14 2.16
N GLY A 382 -24.31 -12.19 1.30
CA GLY A 382 -25.09 -11.73 0.15
C GLY A 382 -24.74 -12.40 -1.17
N THR A 383 -24.79 -11.62 -2.25
CA THR A 383 -24.46 -12.09 -3.60
C THR A 383 -23.16 -11.46 -4.10
N VAL A 384 -22.24 -12.29 -4.58
CA VAL A 384 -21.03 -11.85 -5.27
C VAL A 384 -20.92 -12.59 -6.61
N SER A 385 -20.85 -11.86 -7.72
CA SER A 385 -20.73 -12.51 -9.03
C SER A 385 -19.37 -13.16 -9.19
N THR A 386 -18.28 -12.40 -9.01
CA THR A 386 -16.92 -12.94 -9.07
C THR A 386 -16.12 -12.52 -7.86
N VAL A 387 -15.50 -13.49 -7.19
CA VAL A 387 -14.43 -13.27 -6.23
C VAL A 387 -13.11 -13.63 -6.92
N SER A 388 -12.24 -12.66 -7.21
CA SER A 388 -10.87 -12.90 -7.68
C SER A 388 -9.90 -12.76 -6.52
N VAL A 389 -9.20 -13.84 -6.19
CA VAL A 389 -8.09 -13.81 -5.24
C VAL A 389 -6.81 -13.82 -6.04
N GLU A 390 -6.14 -12.69 -6.09
CA GLU A 390 -4.91 -12.53 -6.84
C GLU A 390 -3.76 -13.32 -6.23
N LYS A 391 -2.75 -13.59 -7.04
CA LYS A 391 -1.63 -14.49 -6.72
C LYS A 391 -0.86 -14.12 -5.46
N GLN A 392 -0.72 -12.83 -5.21
CA GLN A 392 -0.05 -12.28 -4.03
C GLN A 392 -0.92 -12.34 -2.76
N ALA A 393 -2.23 -12.56 -2.89
CA ALA A 393 -3.19 -12.57 -1.78
C ALA A 393 -3.19 -13.90 -1.01
N THR A 394 -2.01 -14.32 -0.56
CA THR A 394 -1.81 -15.57 0.19
C THR A 394 -2.50 -15.54 1.56
N GLY A 395 -3.01 -16.68 2.00
CA GLY A 395 -3.66 -16.81 3.31
C GLY A 395 -5.06 -16.19 3.39
N THR A 396 -5.68 -15.88 2.24
CA THR A 396 -7.05 -15.38 2.17
C THR A 396 -8.03 -16.40 2.73
N LYS A 397 -8.93 -15.94 3.59
CA LYS A 397 -10.03 -16.73 4.17
C LYS A 397 -11.37 -16.22 3.61
N ILE A 398 -12.26 -17.14 3.26
CA ILE A 398 -13.57 -16.82 2.71
C ILE A 398 -14.63 -17.70 3.40
N ALA A 399 -15.40 -17.11 4.31
CA ALA A 399 -16.58 -17.73 4.89
C ALA A 399 -17.80 -17.41 4.02
N ILE A 400 -18.48 -18.44 3.51
CA ILE A 400 -19.67 -18.31 2.65
C ILE A 400 -20.88 -18.87 3.40
N ALA A 401 -21.86 -18.01 3.70
CA ALA A 401 -23.08 -18.41 4.37
C ALA A 401 -23.94 -19.33 3.49
N LYS A 402 -24.80 -20.13 4.11
CA LYS A 402 -25.67 -21.12 3.44
C LYS A 402 -26.44 -20.56 2.25
N ASP A 403 -27.05 -19.39 2.45
CA ASP A 403 -27.93 -18.75 1.46
C ASP A 403 -27.21 -17.71 0.60
N ALA A 404 -25.89 -17.52 0.81
CA ALA A 404 -25.08 -16.62 0.02
C ALA A 404 -24.83 -17.19 -1.39
N LYS A 405 -24.70 -16.31 -2.37
CA LYS A 405 -24.43 -16.69 -3.77
C LYS A 405 -23.07 -16.18 -4.21
N VAL A 406 -22.16 -17.10 -4.54
CA VAL A 406 -20.89 -16.77 -5.19
C VAL A 406 -20.87 -17.47 -6.54
N ASN A 407 -21.02 -16.74 -7.65
CA ASN A 407 -21.13 -17.40 -8.97
C ASN A 407 -19.77 -17.97 -9.41
N LYS A 408 -18.70 -17.22 -9.21
CA LYS A 408 -17.34 -17.62 -9.56
C LYS A 408 -16.34 -17.25 -8.47
N LEU A 409 -15.52 -18.22 -8.07
CA LEU A 409 -14.30 -18.00 -7.29
C LEU A 409 -13.09 -18.24 -8.20
N GLU A 410 -12.31 -17.20 -8.47
CA GLU A 410 -11.01 -17.28 -9.16
C GLU A 410 -9.88 -17.27 -8.12
N ALA A 411 -9.45 -18.44 -7.65
CA ALA A 411 -8.41 -18.60 -6.64
C ALA A 411 -7.02 -18.71 -7.30
N ASN A 412 -6.35 -17.58 -7.54
CA ASN A 412 -4.95 -17.56 -8.05
C ASN A 412 -3.90 -17.66 -6.94
N ALA A 413 -4.31 -17.59 -5.67
CA ALA A 413 -3.53 -17.94 -4.50
C ALA A 413 -4.21 -19.06 -3.69
N ASN A 414 -3.52 -19.61 -2.69
CA ASN A 414 -4.13 -20.58 -1.78
C ASN A 414 -5.17 -19.88 -0.90
N VAL A 415 -6.40 -20.38 -0.94
CA VAL A 415 -7.56 -19.82 -0.23
C VAL A 415 -8.11 -20.87 0.73
N THR A 416 -8.48 -20.44 1.93
CA THR A 416 -9.27 -21.26 2.85
C THR A 416 -10.73 -20.85 2.76
N THR A 417 -11.63 -21.80 2.54
CA THR A 417 -13.08 -21.56 2.53
C THR A 417 -13.76 -22.24 3.72
N SER A 418 -14.81 -21.60 4.23
CA SER A 418 -15.65 -22.14 5.32
C SER A 418 -17.11 -21.75 5.15
N GLY A 419 -17.97 -22.27 6.03
CA GLY A 419 -19.42 -22.09 5.96
C GLY A 419 -20.14 -23.19 5.17
N GLU A 420 -21.48 -23.13 5.19
CA GLU A 420 -22.34 -24.10 4.49
C GLU A 420 -22.46 -23.80 2.98
N GLY A 421 -22.23 -22.55 2.57
CA GLY A 421 -22.33 -22.12 1.18
C GLY A 421 -21.10 -22.53 0.35
N LYS A 422 -21.29 -22.59 -0.98
CA LYS A 422 -20.22 -22.97 -1.92
C LYS A 422 -20.29 -22.11 -3.18
N PRO A 423 -19.15 -21.75 -3.81
CA PRO A 423 -19.16 -21.12 -5.11
C PRO A 423 -19.76 -22.06 -6.18
N SER A 424 -20.51 -21.50 -7.13
CA SER A 424 -21.06 -22.28 -8.25
C SER A 424 -19.96 -22.81 -9.17
N THR A 425 -18.93 -22.00 -9.41
CA THR A 425 -17.73 -22.37 -10.16
C THR A 425 -16.49 -21.92 -9.41
N THR A 426 -15.44 -22.74 -9.47
CA THR A 426 -14.15 -22.42 -8.85
C THR A 426 -13.05 -22.69 -9.88
N THR A 427 -12.24 -21.67 -10.16
CA THR A 427 -11.15 -21.69 -11.15
C THR A 427 -9.89 -21.07 -10.54
N GLY A 428 -8.77 -21.08 -11.25
CA GLY A 428 -7.53 -20.40 -10.82
C GLY A 428 -6.37 -21.37 -10.65
N THR A 429 -5.21 -20.86 -10.26
CA THR A 429 -3.94 -21.63 -10.18
C THR A 429 -3.55 -22.04 -8.75
N GLY A 430 -4.25 -21.51 -7.75
CA GLY A 430 -4.08 -21.82 -6.33
C GLY A 430 -4.95 -22.99 -5.87
N THR A 431 -4.78 -23.41 -4.62
CA THR A 431 -5.61 -24.46 -4.01
C THR A 431 -6.72 -23.86 -3.17
N VAL A 432 -7.91 -24.47 -3.21
CA VAL A 432 -9.00 -24.13 -2.29
C VAL A 432 -9.11 -25.23 -1.24
N THR A 433 -8.86 -24.87 0.01
CA THR A 433 -8.92 -25.78 1.16
C THR A 433 -10.14 -25.42 2.01
N THR A 434 -11.02 -26.38 2.25
CA THR A 434 -12.12 -26.18 3.20
C THR A 434 -11.62 -26.35 4.64
N GLU A 435 -12.21 -25.67 5.62
CA GLU A 435 -11.82 -25.81 7.04
C GLU A 435 -11.90 -27.26 7.57
N ASN A 436 -12.68 -28.14 6.94
CA ASN A 436 -12.71 -29.58 7.24
C ASN A 436 -11.54 -30.38 6.62
N GLY A 437 -10.52 -29.70 6.09
CA GLY A 437 -9.31 -30.30 5.51
C GLY A 437 -9.48 -30.88 4.10
N LYS A 438 -10.66 -30.75 3.48
CA LYS A 438 -10.88 -31.17 2.09
C LYS A 438 -10.30 -30.13 1.13
N THR A 439 -9.24 -30.51 0.43
CA THR A 439 -8.59 -29.70 -0.60
C THR A 439 -9.16 -30.06 -1.97
N THR A 440 -9.63 -29.08 -2.71
CA THR A 440 -9.97 -29.22 -4.13
C THR A 440 -8.95 -28.45 -4.95
N THR A 441 -8.28 -29.14 -5.87
CA THR A 441 -7.54 -28.50 -6.96
C THR A 441 -8.56 -27.91 -7.94
N THR A 442 -8.35 -26.67 -8.38
CA THR A 442 -9.17 -25.98 -9.37
C THR A 442 -9.04 -26.67 -10.72
N ASP A 443 -9.99 -27.57 -11.05
CA ASP A 443 -10.00 -28.24 -12.35
C ASP A 443 -10.26 -27.25 -13.49
N THR A 444 -9.33 -27.19 -14.43
CA THR A 444 -9.57 -26.67 -15.77
C THR A 444 -10.14 -27.78 -16.63
N THR A 445 -11.46 -28.01 -16.60
CA THR A 445 -12.35 -28.46 -17.70
C THR A 445 -13.61 -29.14 -17.17
N GLY A 446 -14.76 -28.78 -17.72
CA GLY A 446 -16.02 -29.53 -17.58
C GLY A 446 -16.42 -30.15 -18.92
N GLY A 447 -16.90 -31.40 -18.90
CA GLY A 447 -17.50 -32.04 -20.07
C GLY A 447 -17.76 -33.55 -20.01
N GLY A 448 -18.71 -33.98 -19.16
CA GLY A 448 -19.73 -35.02 -19.44
C GLY A 448 -19.35 -36.48 -19.83
N GLY A 449 -19.82 -37.45 -19.03
CA GLY A 449 -20.02 -38.84 -19.46
C GLY A 449 -20.14 -39.82 -18.29
N GLY A 450 -21.33 -40.38 -18.05
CA GLY A 450 -21.60 -41.30 -16.95
C GLY A 450 -21.19 -42.76 -17.23
N GLY A 451 -21.19 -43.57 -16.16
CA GLY A 451 -21.27 -45.03 -16.24
C GLY A 451 -20.30 -45.81 -15.35
N GLY A 452 -20.82 -46.33 -14.22
CA GLY A 452 -20.65 -47.72 -13.78
C GLY A 452 -19.27 -48.25 -13.31
N GLY A 453 -19.16 -48.44 -11.99
CA GLY A 453 -18.84 -49.74 -11.38
C GLY A 453 -17.38 -50.22 -11.29
N GLY A 454 -17.00 -50.70 -10.10
CA GLY A 454 -15.94 -51.70 -9.90
C GLY A 454 -14.75 -51.22 -9.07
N GLY A 455 -14.72 -51.61 -7.80
CA GLY A 455 -13.62 -51.32 -6.88
C GLY A 455 -12.41 -52.24 -7.02
N GLY A 456 -11.32 -51.88 -6.32
CA GLY A 456 -10.22 -52.80 -6.02
C GLY A 456 -8.82 -52.19 -5.97
N GLY A 457 -8.46 -51.58 -4.83
CA GLY A 457 -7.15 -51.66 -4.16
C GLY A 457 -5.84 -51.27 -4.87
N SER A 458 -5.17 -50.23 -4.36
CA SER A 458 -3.82 -50.30 -3.76
C SER A 458 -3.35 -48.93 -3.22
N THR A 459 -2.84 -48.91 -1.99
CA THR A 459 -2.17 -47.79 -1.30
C THR A 459 -0.63 -47.92 -1.43
N PRO A 460 0.20 -46.99 -0.92
CA PRO A 460 0.51 -45.64 -1.39
C PRO A 460 2.05 -45.43 -1.60
N THR A 461 2.49 -44.44 -2.39
CA THR A 461 3.91 -43.99 -2.40
C THR A 461 4.01 -42.48 -2.66
N PRO A 462 4.84 -41.72 -1.90
CA PRO A 462 4.92 -40.25 -1.97
C PRO A 462 5.80 -39.80 -3.14
N THR A 463 5.51 -38.62 -3.72
CA THR A 463 6.39 -37.97 -4.72
C THR A 463 6.26 -36.44 -4.60
N PRO A 464 7.38 -35.69 -4.76
CA PRO A 464 7.64 -34.41 -4.11
C PRO A 464 6.94 -33.21 -4.73
N THR A 465 6.69 -32.20 -3.90
CA THR A 465 6.23 -30.85 -4.26
C THR A 465 7.25 -30.10 -5.13
N PRO A 466 6.90 -29.68 -6.36
CA PRO A 466 7.66 -28.67 -7.09
C PRO A 466 7.29 -27.27 -6.58
N ALA A 467 8.30 -26.45 -6.29
CA ALA A 467 8.16 -25.03 -6.00
C ALA A 467 7.63 -24.27 -7.23
N LYS A 468 6.65 -23.36 -7.05
CA LYS A 468 6.10 -22.50 -8.12
C LYS A 468 6.77 -21.11 -8.10
N TYR A 469 7.36 -20.71 -9.23
CA TYR A 469 7.99 -19.41 -9.48
C TYR A 469 7.17 -18.60 -10.50
N ASN A 470 7.15 -17.27 -10.36
CA ASN A 470 6.32 -16.33 -11.12
C ASN A 470 7.18 -15.46 -12.04
N VAL A 471 6.77 -15.19 -13.29
CA VAL A 471 7.38 -14.10 -14.10
C VAL A 471 6.35 -13.21 -14.81
N THR A 472 6.64 -11.91 -14.74
CA THR A 472 5.88 -10.73 -15.22
C THR A 472 6.35 -10.26 -16.58
N VAL A 473 5.40 -9.85 -17.45
CA VAL A 473 5.62 -9.15 -18.72
C VAL A 473 4.59 -8.00 -18.87
N GLY A 474 5.06 -6.75 -18.71
CA GLY A 474 4.23 -5.54 -18.58
C GLY A 474 3.51 -5.51 -17.23
N ASP A 475 2.30 -4.95 -17.16
CA ASP A 475 1.45 -5.09 -15.96
C ASP A 475 0.83 -6.50 -15.83
N LYS A 476 1.32 -7.50 -16.57
CA LYS A 476 0.79 -8.87 -16.52
C LYS A 476 1.84 -9.95 -16.37
N THR A 477 1.68 -10.70 -15.29
CA THR A 477 2.45 -11.89 -14.90
C THR A 477 1.77 -13.16 -15.33
N VAL A 478 2.55 -14.04 -15.94
CA VAL A 478 2.12 -15.35 -16.43
C VAL A 478 2.89 -16.42 -15.65
N GLN A 479 2.16 -17.42 -15.15
CA GLN A 479 2.76 -18.64 -14.61
C GLN A 479 3.18 -19.54 -15.77
N ILE A 480 4.42 -20.03 -15.71
CA ILE A 480 4.92 -21.06 -16.63
C ILE A 480 4.31 -22.40 -16.22
N THR A 481 3.08 -22.68 -16.63
CA THR A 481 2.54 -24.05 -16.53
C THR A 481 1.65 -24.48 -17.70
N ASP A 482 1.33 -23.59 -18.65
CA ASP A 482 0.43 -23.94 -19.78
C ASP A 482 1.11 -24.03 -21.17
N LEU A 483 2.42 -24.28 -21.24
CA LEU A 483 3.11 -24.44 -22.53
C LEU A 483 3.46 -25.89 -22.90
N ILE A 484 3.09 -26.84 -22.06
CA ILE A 484 3.26 -28.26 -22.33
C ILE A 484 1.97 -28.94 -21.86
N THR A 485 1.39 -29.75 -22.73
CA THR A 485 0.16 -30.56 -22.57
C THR A 485 -1.18 -29.87 -22.82
N SER A 486 -1.51 -29.58 -24.08
CA SER A 486 -2.81 -30.05 -24.61
C SER A 486 -2.72 -30.19 -26.14
N GLU A 487 -3.00 -31.39 -26.64
CA GLU A 487 -2.95 -31.74 -28.06
C GLU A 487 -4.08 -31.09 -28.91
N ASN A 488 -4.98 -30.27 -28.35
CA ASN A 488 -6.27 -29.99 -28.98
C ASN A 488 -6.84 -28.55 -28.84
N ALA A 489 -6.01 -27.50 -28.92
CA ALA A 489 -6.54 -26.13 -28.97
C ALA A 489 -7.06 -25.75 -30.38
N LYS A 490 -8.39 -25.70 -30.57
CA LYS A 490 -9.07 -25.10 -31.73
C LYS A 490 -9.14 -23.57 -31.59
N LEU A 491 -8.92 -22.84 -32.69
CA LEU A 491 -9.08 -21.39 -32.79
C LEU A 491 -10.52 -21.02 -33.19
N GLU A 492 -11.19 -20.16 -32.43
CA GLU A 492 -12.33 -19.37 -32.92
C GLU A 492 -11.86 -17.97 -33.36
N ILE A 493 -12.47 -17.47 -34.42
CA ILE A 493 -12.08 -16.27 -35.16
C ILE A 493 -12.68 -15.04 -34.49
N GLY A 494 -11.84 -14.11 -34.01
CA GLY A 494 -12.29 -12.79 -33.57
C GLY A 494 -11.18 -11.93 -32.95
N ASN A 495 -10.68 -10.99 -33.75
CA ASN A 495 -9.86 -9.82 -33.40
C ASN A 495 -8.34 -9.99 -33.08
N TYR A 496 -7.58 -10.02 -34.19
CA TYR A 496 -6.29 -9.35 -34.47
C TYR A 496 -5.06 -9.53 -33.54
N VAL A 497 -4.21 -10.43 -34.03
CA VAL A 497 -2.74 -10.41 -34.19
C VAL A 497 -2.02 -9.05 -34.05
N LYS A 498 -0.99 -9.01 -33.20
CA LYS A 498 0.31 -8.37 -33.46
C LYS A 498 1.44 -9.34 -33.11
N LEU A 499 1.58 -10.39 -33.91
CA LEU A 499 2.92 -10.83 -34.28
C LEU A 499 3.42 -9.72 -35.19
N THR A 500 4.41 -8.95 -34.70
CA THR A 500 5.70 -8.78 -35.36
C THR A 500 6.28 -7.36 -35.40
N ASN A 501 7.61 -7.32 -35.32
CA ASN A 501 8.40 -6.55 -36.27
C ASN A 501 9.18 -7.44 -37.30
N ALA A 502 8.70 -8.65 -37.61
CA ALA A 502 8.76 -9.30 -38.94
C ALA A 502 7.38 -9.82 -39.48
N MET A 503 6.62 -9.03 -40.26
CA MET A 503 5.35 -9.49 -40.87
C MET A 503 5.58 -10.74 -41.74
N ILE A 504 4.83 -11.82 -41.50
CA ILE A 504 4.61 -12.86 -42.52
C ILE A 504 3.11 -13.08 -42.70
N ALA A 505 2.62 -12.76 -43.90
CA ALA A 505 1.24 -13.02 -44.31
C ALA A 505 1.13 -14.49 -44.75
N PHE A 506 0.16 -15.22 -44.22
CA PHE A 506 -0.15 -16.57 -44.69
C PHE A 506 -1.62 -16.72 -45.10
N GLY A 507 -1.78 -17.12 -46.35
CA GLY A 507 -3.06 -17.53 -46.93
C GLY A 507 -3.56 -18.85 -46.35
N LYS A 508 -4.87 -19.06 -46.52
CA LYS A 508 -5.67 -20.17 -46.00
C LYS A 508 -4.98 -21.54 -46.19
N ASN A 509 -4.64 -22.21 -45.08
CA ASN A 509 -4.37 -23.64 -45.08
C ASN A 509 -4.87 -24.28 -43.77
N THR A 510 -5.65 -25.35 -43.88
CA THR A 510 -6.49 -25.92 -42.82
C THR A 510 -5.99 -27.26 -42.26
N ALA A 511 -4.68 -27.54 -42.32
CA ALA A 511 -4.12 -28.79 -41.78
C ALA A 511 -2.84 -28.54 -40.95
N THR A 512 -2.87 -28.96 -39.67
CA THR A 512 -1.79 -29.23 -38.67
C THR A 512 -1.93 -28.52 -37.30
N THR A 513 -1.52 -29.24 -36.24
CA THR A 513 -2.05 -29.19 -34.85
C THR A 513 -1.21 -28.39 -33.83
N ASN A 514 -0.04 -27.83 -34.17
CA ASN A 514 0.70 -26.92 -33.25
C ASN A 514 1.41 -25.77 -34.00
N GLN A 515 1.43 -24.57 -33.40
CA GLN A 515 2.11 -23.36 -33.91
C GLN A 515 3.62 -23.58 -34.15
N LYS A 516 4.27 -24.43 -33.35
CA LYS A 516 5.70 -24.75 -33.47
C LYS A 516 6.04 -25.43 -34.79
N ASP A 517 5.20 -26.36 -35.24
CA ASP A 517 5.42 -27.11 -36.48
C ASP A 517 5.13 -26.24 -37.71
N LYS A 518 4.17 -25.31 -37.61
CA LYS A 518 3.90 -24.32 -38.65
C LYS A 518 5.09 -23.37 -38.89
N ILE A 519 5.80 -22.98 -37.83
CA ILE A 519 7.01 -22.14 -37.96
C ILE A 519 8.18 -22.95 -38.53
N LYS A 520 8.31 -24.24 -38.17
CA LYS A 520 9.31 -25.14 -38.76
C LYS A 520 9.08 -25.35 -40.26
N ASP A 521 7.84 -25.57 -40.70
CA ASP A 521 7.50 -25.72 -42.12
C ASP A 521 7.74 -24.44 -42.93
N VAL A 522 7.49 -23.27 -42.33
CA VAL A 522 7.75 -21.96 -42.94
C VAL A 522 9.25 -21.69 -43.08
N LEU A 523 10.05 -22.01 -42.06
CA LEU A 523 11.50 -21.86 -42.11
C LEU A 523 12.18 -22.85 -43.07
N ALA A 524 11.53 -23.99 -43.33
CA ALA A 524 11.95 -24.97 -44.33
C ALA A 524 11.60 -24.55 -45.78
N ASN A 525 10.77 -23.51 -45.97
CA ASN A 525 10.39 -23.03 -47.29
C ASN A 525 11.48 -22.12 -47.89
N ALA A 526 12.08 -22.58 -49.00
CA ALA A 526 13.17 -21.89 -49.70
C ALA A 526 12.82 -20.48 -50.24
N SER A 527 11.53 -20.08 -50.22
CA SER A 527 11.07 -18.76 -50.67
C SER A 527 11.11 -17.67 -49.60
N VAL A 528 11.47 -17.98 -48.36
CA VAL A 528 11.60 -16.98 -47.29
C VAL A 528 12.95 -16.26 -47.40
N THR A 529 12.93 -15.01 -47.86
CA THR A 529 14.14 -14.24 -48.20
C THR A 529 14.71 -13.41 -47.05
N GLY A 530 14.05 -13.35 -45.87
CA GLY A 530 14.61 -12.68 -44.69
C GLY A 530 13.67 -12.62 -43.48
N ILE A 531 14.27 -12.47 -42.28
CA ILE A 531 13.58 -12.23 -41.00
C ILE A 531 14.28 -11.04 -40.33
N THR A 532 13.53 -9.98 -39.98
CA THR A 532 14.07 -8.70 -39.49
C THR A 532 13.95 -8.56 -37.96
N PHE A 533 14.95 -7.96 -37.32
CA PHE A 533 15.00 -7.70 -35.88
C PHE A 533 15.64 -6.36 -35.57
N ASP A 534 15.01 -5.59 -34.68
CA ASP A 534 15.47 -4.26 -34.28
C ASP A 534 16.38 -4.36 -33.05
N ALA A 535 17.68 -4.53 -33.30
CA ALA A 535 18.68 -4.70 -32.25
C ALA A 535 18.81 -3.48 -31.31
N SER A 536 18.32 -2.30 -31.71
CA SER A 536 18.47 -1.06 -30.92
C SER A 536 17.63 -1.04 -29.64
N LYS A 537 16.63 -1.93 -29.53
CA LYS A 537 15.68 -1.99 -28.41
C LYS A 537 15.93 -3.15 -27.44
N HIS A 538 17.01 -3.89 -27.65
CA HIS A 538 17.28 -5.12 -26.91
C HIS A 538 18.74 -5.19 -26.45
N ASN A 539 18.99 -5.86 -25.33
CA ASN A 539 20.36 -6.00 -24.80
C ASN A 539 21.20 -6.96 -25.64
N ALA A 540 22.53 -6.89 -25.48
CA ALA A 540 23.48 -7.65 -26.28
C ALA A 540 23.22 -9.18 -26.28
N GLY A 541 22.83 -9.76 -25.13
CA GLY A 541 22.58 -11.20 -25.05
C GLY A 541 21.35 -11.66 -25.85
N VAL A 542 20.31 -10.84 -25.90
CA VAL A 542 19.12 -11.10 -26.73
C VAL A 542 19.43 -10.91 -28.21
N VAL A 543 20.25 -9.91 -28.55
CA VAL A 543 20.75 -9.68 -29.91
C VAL A 543 21.61 -10.86 -30.39
N ASP A 544 22.47 -11.40 -29.53
CA ASP A 544 23.34 -12.54 -29.83
C ASP A 544 22.55 -13.84 -30.00
N ALA A 545 21.55 -14.08 -29.13
CA ALA A 545 20.65 -15.22 -29.26
C ALA A 545 19.88 -15.18 -30.60
N TYR A 546 19.42 -14.00 -31.00
CA TYR A 546 18.73 -13.81 -32.27
C TYR A 546 19.65 -14.01 -33.48
N ASN A 547 20.88 -13.52 -33.42
CA ASN A 547 21.89 -13.74 -34.48
C ASN A 547 22.27 -15.23 -34.61
N ALA A 548 22.32 -15.96 -33.49
CA ALA A 548 22.54 -17.42 -33.50
C ALA A 548 21.35 -18.15 -34.16
N PHE A 549 20.13 -17.73 -33.88
CA PHE A 549 18.92 -18.24 -34.52
C PHE A 549 18.92 -18.00 -36.03
N LEU A 550 19.30 -16.81 -36.50
CA LEU A 550 19.36 -16.52 -37.94
C LEU A 550 20.32 -17.43 -38.70
N LYS A 551 21.42 -17.87 -38.07
CA LYS A 551 22.40 -18.80 -38.66
C LYS A 551 21.92 -20.25 -38.69
N GLN A 552 21.29 -20.71 -37.61
CA GLN A 552 21.00 -22.14 -37.43
C GLN A 552 19.56 -22.51 -37.76
N LYS A 553 18.65 -21.52 -37.80
CA LYS A 553 17.19 -21.66 -37.98
C LYS A 553 16.55 -22.65 -37.00
N ASP A 554 17.22 -22.90 -35.87
CA ASP A 554 16.79 -23.82 -34.84
C ASP A 554 16.03 -23.07 -33.74
N ILE A 555 14.71 -23.25 -33.74
CA ILE A 555 13.79 -22.56 -32.84
C ILE A 555 13.91 -23.06 -31.39
N ASP A 556 14.26 -24.34 -31.21
CA ASP A 556 14.40 -24.97 -29.89
C ASP A 556 15.65 -24.43 -29.19
N LYS A 557 16.72 -24.24 -29.95
CA LYS A 557 17.97 -23.66 -29.48
C LYS A 557 17.87 -22.15 -29.22
N PHE A 558 17.12 -21.42 -30.05
CA PHE A 558 16.84 -20.00 -29.81
C PHE A 558 16.09 -19.78 -28.49
N GLN A 559 15.07 -20.60 -28.23
CA GLN A 559 14.29 -20.55 -27.00
C GLN A 559 15.15 -20.89 -25.76
N ALA A 560 16.06 -21.88 -25.89
CA ALA A 560 17.02 -22.22 -24.84
C ALA A 560 18.02 -21.09 -24.54
N LEU A 561 18.55 -20.40 -25.57
CA LEU A 561 19.44 -19.24 -25.37
C LEU A 561 18.71 -18.06 -24.72
N LEU A 562 17.46 -17.81 -25.10
CA LEU A 562 16.66 -16.75 -24.50
C LEU A 562 16.41 -17.01 -23.01
N LEU A 563 16.10 -18.27 -22.66
CA LEU A 563 15.95 -18.72 -21.27
C LEU A 563 17.26 -18.56 -20.49
N ALA A 564 18.39 -18.98 -21.06
CA ALA A 564 19.70 -18.83 -20.42
C ALA A 564 20.07 -17.36 -20.16
N THR A 565 19.64 -16.45 -21.05
CA THR A 565 19.84 -15.00 -20.89
C THR A 565 18.95 -14.43 -19.78
N ALA A 566 17.76 -15.00 -19.56
CA ALA A 566 16.84 -14.61 -18.49
C ALA A 566 17.31 -15.08 -17.09
N THR A 567 17.96 -16.24 -16.98
CA THR A 567 18.48 -16.77 -15.72
C THR A 567 19.59 -15.91 -15.09
N VAL A 568 20.28 -15.11 -15.91
CA VAL A 568 21.33 -14.17 -15.45
C VAL A 568 20.75 -12.94 -14.71
N PHE A 569 19.45 -12.67 -14.85
CA PHE A 569 18.79 -11.49 -14.25
C PHE A 569 18.15 -11.73 -12.87
N ASP A 570 18.07 -12.98 -12.38
CA ASP A 570 17.47 -13.32 -11.07
C ASP A 570 18.49 -13.34 -9.91
N GLN A 571 19.65 -12.69 -10.07
CA GLN A 571 20.61 -12.44 -8.99
C GLN A 571 20.88 -10.95 -8.80
N GLN A 572 19.93 -10.24 -8.18
CA GLN A 572 20.24 -9.04 -7.41
C GLN A 572 19.42 -8.99 -6.11
N THR A 573 20.12 -8.73 -5.01
CA THR A 573 19.66 -8.39 -3.64
C THR A 573 19.54 -9.51 -2.59
N SER A 574 20.65 -10.17 -2.25
CA SER A 574 20.82 -10.82 -0.93
C SER A 574 21.77 -9.98 -0.07
N THR A 575 21.27 -9.41 1.02
CA THR A 575 22.07 -8.62 1.97
C THR A 575 23.13 -9.48 2.67
N LYS A 576 24.29 -8.88 2.99
CA LYS A 576 25.46 -9.52 3.64
C LYS A 576 25.10 -10.41 4.84
N SER A 577 24.12 -9.99 5.65
CA SER A 577 23.67 -10.73 6.83
C SER A 577 23.01 -12.07 6.51
N LYS A 578 22.27 -12.15 5.39
CA LYS A 578 21.54 -13.36 4.99
C LYS A 578 22.48 -14.44 4.44
N ILE A 579 23.53 -14.03 3.72
CA ILE A 579 24.57 -14.93 3.21
C ILE A 579 25.40 -15.52 4.35
N ILE A 580 25.72 -14.71 5.36
CA ILE A 580 26.42 -15.17 6.57
C ILE A 580 25.55 -16.19 7.33
N GLU A 581 24.24 -15.97 7.40
CA GLU A 581 23.31 -16.88 8.08
C GLU A 581 23.13 -18.21 7.34
N GLU A 582 22.96 -18.18 6.01
CA GLU A 582 22.86 -19.40 5.18
C GLU A 582 24.18 -20.19 5.19
N TYR A 583 25.33 -19.52 5.15
CA TYR A 583 26.64 -20.18 5.26
C TYR A 583 26.83 -20.82 6.65
N ASN A 584 26.43 -20.14 7.72
CA ASN A 584 26.51 -20.69 9.07
C ASN A 584 25.55 -21.89 9.26
N GLN A 585 24.38 -21.89 8.61
CA GLN A 585 23.48 -23.03 8.62
C GLN A 585 24.07 -24.25 7.90
N VAL A 586 24.67 -24.05 6.73
CA VAL A 586 25.36 -25.14 5.99
C VAL A 586 26.58 -25.65 6.77
N ALA A 587 27.39 -24.75 7.32
CA ALA A 587 28.54 -25.12 8.15
C ALA A 587 28.12 -25.91 9.41
N ASN A 588 27.00 -25.54 10.05
CA ASN A 588 26.45 -26.28 11.20
C ASN A 588 25.90 -27.65 10.80
N GLN A 589 25.25 -27.79 9.64
CA GLN A 589 24.78 -29.08 9.15
C GLN A 589 25.93 -30.03 8.78
N ILE A 590 27.04 -29.49 8.28
CA ILE A 590 28.29 -30.23 8.02
C ILE A 590 28.97 -30.64 9.33
N LYS A 591 29.05 -29.74 10.33
CA LYS A 591 29.61 -30.02 11.68
C LYS A 591 28.89 -31.16 12.40
N ASN A 592 27.57 -31.28 12.20
CA ASN A 592 26.75 -32.31 12.83
C ASN A 592 26.77 -33.66 12.08
N GLY A 593 27.60 -33.81 11.04
CA GLY A 593 27.83 -35.09 10.35
C GLY A 593 26.70 -35.54 9.41
N ASN A 594 25.77 -34.65 9.07
CA ASN A 594 24.54 -35.01 8.34
C ASN A 594 24.66 -34.98 6.80
N PHE A 595 25.85 -34.70 6.26
CA PHE A 595 26.09 -34.76 4.80
C PHE A 595 26.67 -36.13 4.41
N GLN A 596 25.79 -37.02 3.94
CA GLN A 596 26.16 -38.24 3.25
C GLN A 596 26.25 -37.98 1.74
N ALA A 597 27.43 -38.18 1.17
CA ALA A 597 27.63 -38.19 -0.28
C ALA A 597 27.56 -39.64 -0.77
N SER A 598 26.81 -39.90 -1.85
CA SER A 598 26.81 -41.20 -2.51
C SER A 598 27.40 -41.12 -3.92
N TYR A 599 28.30 -42.02 -4.27
CA TYR A 599 28.80 -42.16 -5.64
C TYR A 599 28.86 -43.64 -6.03
N ASN A 600 28.31 -44.00 -7.18
CA ASN A 600 28.16 -45.38 -7.66
C ASN A 600 27.59 -46.37 -6.62
N GLY A 601 26.58 -45.93 -5.87
CA GLY A 601 25.83 -46.79 -4.94
C GLY A 601 26.49 -47.03 -3.58
N LYS A 602 27.61 -46.35 -3.25
CA LYS A 602 28.19 -46.35 -1.90
C LYS A 602 28.04 -44.97 -1.26
N THR A 603 27.61 -44.93 0.00
CA THR A 603 27.45 -43.72 0.82
C THR A 603 28.64 -43.51 1.76
N GLY A 604 29.13 -42.27 1.87
CA GLY A 604 30.21 -41.87 2.77
C GLY A 604 29.98 -40.48 3.36
N THR A 605 30.67 -40.15 4.45
CA THR A 605 30.54 -38.84 5.13
C THR A 605 31.57 -37.86 4.55
N LEU A 606 31.14 -36.65 4.18
CA LEU A 606 32.02 -35.62 3.61
C LEU A 606 32.94 -35.03 4.69
N THR A 607 34.27 -35.13 4.53
CA THR A 607 35.23 -34.74 5.59
C THR A 607 36.04 -33.47 5.31
N GLU A 608 36.23 -33.08 4.05
CA GLU A 608 36.96 -31.85 3.66
C GLU A 608 36.51 -31.31 2.29
N VAL A 609 36.65 -30.00 2.08
CA VAL A 609 36.44 -29.34 0.77
C VAL A 609 37.57 -28.35 0.53
N LYS A 610 38.29 -28.52 -0.59
CA LYS A 610 39.42 -27.67 -0.98
C LYS A 610 39.22 -27.12 -2.38
N VAL A 611 39.75 -25.92 -2.59
CA VAL A 611 39.87 -25.30 -3.92
C VAL A 611 41.32 -24.90 -4.13
N ASN A 612 41.90 -25.30 -5.26
CA ASN A 612 43.23 -24.88 -5.65
C ASN A 612 43.12 -23.71 -6.64
N ILE A 613 43.78 -22.60 -6.32
CA ILE A 613 43.87 -21.44 -7.20
C ILE A 613 45.36 -21.17 -7.45
N SER A 614 45.78 -21.27 -8.71
CA SER A 614 47.15 -20.99 -9.16
C SER A 614 48.24 -21.75 -8.38
N GLY A 615 47.97 -23.01 -8.01
CA GLY A 615 48.90 -23.88 -7.29
C GLY A 615 48.79 -23.80 -5.77
N THR A 616 48.05 -22.83 -5.22
CA THR A 616 47.83 -22.68 -3.78
C THR A 616 46.49 -23.28 -3.36
N GLU A 617 46.49 -24.13 -2.32
CA GLU A 617 45.27 -24.77 -1.81
C GLU A 617 44.58 -23.91 -0.74
N TYR A 618 43.29 -23.66 -0.93
CA TYR A 618 42.40 -22.99 0.00
C TYR A 618 41.37 -23.98 0.55
N TYR A 619 41.36 -24.13 1.88
CA TYR A 619 40.44 -24.99 2.58
C TYR A 619 39.12 -24.24 2.80
N LEU A 620 38.06 -24.67 2.13
CA LEU A 620 36.72 -24.17 2.39
C LEU A 620 36.11 -24.83 3.63
N TYR A 621 36.52 -26.07 3.91
CA TYR A 621 36.25 -26.78 5.15
C TYR A 621 37.31 -27.85 5.43
N ASN A 622 37.80 -27.89 6.66
CA ASN A 622 38.59 -28.99 7.22
C ASN A 622 38.03 -29.30 8.61
N LYS A 623 37.88 -30.59 8.94
CA LYS A 623 37.42 -31.10 10.25
C LYS A 623 38.14 -30.46 11.46
N ASN A 624 39.35 -29.91 11.26
CA ASN A 624 40.15 -29.30 12.32
C ASN A 624 39.96 -27.78 12.51
N GLY A 625 39.01 -27.14 11.80
CA GLY A 625 38.42 -25.87 12.23
C GLY A 625 39.16 -24.56 11.92
N THR A 626 40.30 -24.56 11.21
CA THR A 626 40.98 -23.30 10.84
C THR A 626 40.55 -22.82 9.45
N VAL A 627 39.70 -21.79 9.37
CA VAL A 627 39.32 -21.12 8.12
C VAL A 627 39.94 -19.72 8.09
N ASN A 628 40.81 -19.45 7.12
CA ASN A 628 41.43 -18.14 6.96
C ASN A 628 40.59 -17.30 5.97
N VAL A 629 39.60 -16.57 6.50
CA VAL A 629 38.54 -15.92 5.71
C VAL A 629 38.95 -14.53 5.20
N GLU A 630 39.95 -13.88 5.81
CA GLU A 630 40.26 -12.46 5.53
C GLU A 630 40.86 -12.22 4.13
N GLY A 631 41.62 -13.19 3.58
CA GLY A 631 42.19 -13.06 2.24
C GLY A 631 41.17 -13.20 1.10
N PHE A 632 40.07 -13.93 1.32
CA PHE A 632 39.06 -14.19 0.29
C PHE A 632 38.09 -13.02 0.13
N VAL A 633 37.77 -12.34 1.23
CA VAL A 633 36.87 -11.18 1.24
C VAL A 633 37.53 -10.00 0.52
N ASN A 634 38.80 -9.69 0.82
CA ASN A 634 39.42 -8.47 0.27
C ASN A 634 39.77 -8.55 -1.23
N THR A 635 40.03 -9.75 -1.76
CA THR A 635 40.43 -9.93 -3.17
C THR A 635 39.23 -9.98 -4.13
N VAL A 636 38.03 -10.31 -3.63
CA VAL A 636 36.82 -10.55 -4.45
C VAL A 636 35.90 -9.32 -4.56
N TYR A 637 35.99 -8.34 -3.66
CA TYR A 637 35.18 -7.11 -3.81
C TYR A 637 35.75 -6.09 -4.80
N GLY A 638 36.90 -6.38 -5.42
CA GLY A 638 37.49 -5.56 -6.49
C GLY A 638 37.34 -6.11 -7.91
N ASN A 639 37.13 -7.42 -8.10
CA ASN A 639 37.03 -8.09 -9.40
C ASN A 639 35.98 -9.23 -9.33
N LYS A 640 35.32 -9.59 -10.44
CA LYS A 640 34.32 -10.68 -10.40
C LYS A 640 35.02 -11.99 -10.01
N LEU A 641 34.33 -12.87 -9.28
CA LEU A 641 34.84 -14.19 -8.89
C LEU A 641 35.33 -15.02 -10.10
N THR A 642 34.74 -14.80 -11.28
CA THR A 642 35.18 -15.36 -12.56
C THR A 642 36.56 -14.90 -13.02
N ASP A 643 37.00 -13.73 -12.58
CA ASP A 643 38.27 -13.11 -12.95
C ASP A 643 39.42 -13.62 -12.05
N VAL A 644 39.08 -14.16 -10.87
CA VAL A 644 40.02 -14.71 -9.88
C VAL A 644 40.34 -16.18 -10.13
N ILE A 645 39.40 -16.95 -10.69
CA ILE A 645 39.53 -18.42 -10.80
C ILE A 645 40.36 -18.85 -12.02
N GLY A 646 40.59 -17.96 -13.00
CA GLY A 646 41.28 -18.32 -14.24
C GLY A 646 40.55 -19.40 -15.04
N ASN A 647 41.04 -19.71 -16.24
CA ASN A 647 40.33 -20.54 -17.24
C ASN A 647 40.15 -22.03 -16.87
N SER A 648 40.54 -22.46 -15.66
CA SER A 648 40.33 -23.83 -15.17
C SER A 648 40.36 -23.93 -13.64
N ALA A 649 39.40 -24.63 -13.02
CA ALA A 649 39.40 -24.95 -11.59
C ALA A 649 39.35 -26.46 -11.35
N LYS A 650 40.06 -26.98 -10.34
CA LYS A 650 40.02 -28.40 -9.95
C LYS A 650 39.35 -28.53 -8.58
N ILE A 651 38.26 -29.29 -8.51
CA ILE A 651 37.55 -29.62 -7.27
C ILE A 651 37.90 -31.06 -6.91
N THR A 652 38.34 -31.29 -5.67
CA THR A 652 38.65 -32.65 -5.18
C THR A 652 37.78 -32.98 -3.97
N VAL A 653 37.14 -34.13 -4.00
CA VAL A 653 36.30 -34.69 -2.94
C VAL A 653 36.97 -35.97 -2.43
N SER A 654 37.41 -35.94 -1.17
CA SER A 654 38.05 -37.07 -0.51
C SER A 654 37.07 -37.75 0.45
N GLY A 655 36.98 -39.07 0.42
CA GLY A 655 36.28 -39.89 1.41
C GLY A 655 37.14 -41.07 1.84
N SER A 656 36.85 -41.69 2.99
CA SER A 656 37.53 -42.92 3.42
C SER A 656 36.51 -44.05 3.52
N ASP A 657 36.87 -45.22 3.01
CA ASP A 657 36.03 -46.43 3.05
C ASP A 657 36.46 -47.43 4.12
N GLY A 658 37.34 -47.02 5.04
CA GLY A 658 37.89 -47.88 6.10
C GLY A 658 39.11 -48.70 5.69
N THR A 659 39.57 -48.65 4.43
CA THR A 659 40.85 -49.27 3.99
C THR A 659 41.87 -48.27 3.45
N GLY A 660 41.47 -47.03 3.23
CA GLY A 660 42.32 -45.91 2.84
C GLY A 660 41.51 -44.64 2.55
N THR A 661 42.18 -43.57 2.10
CA THR A 661 41.52 -42.36 1.61
C THR A 661 41.38 -42.44 0.09
N ILE A 662 40.16 -42.35 -0.41
CA ILE A 662 39.84 -42.29 -1.84
C ILE A 662 39.48 -40.85 -2.20
N SER A 663 40.17 -40.27 -3.18
CA SER A 663 39.93 -38.89 -3.64
C SER A 663 39.44 -38.87 -5.08
N TYR A 664 38.35 -38.16 -5.34
CA TYR A 664 37.80 -37.91 -6.66
C TYR A 664 38.03 -36.45 -7.04
N SER A 665 38.66 -36.19 -8.18
CA SER A 665 38.86 -34.81 -8.65
C SER A 665 38.20 -34.56 -9.99
N ALA A 666 37.46 -33.45 -10.11
CA ALA A 666 36.91 -32.96 -11.36
C ALA A 666 37.56 -31.63 -11.73
N GLN A 667 37.98 -31.50 -13.00
CA GLN A 667 38.44 -30.24 -13.57
C GLN A 667 37.30 -29.58 -14.33
N ILE A 668 37.06 -28.31 -14.05
CA ILE A 668 36.10 -27.47 -14.75
C ILE A 668 36.93 -26.51 -15.61
N THR A 669 36.86 -26.69 -16.93
CA THR A 669 37.51 -25.83 -17.93
C THR A 669 36.40 -25.12 -18.71
N LYS A 670 36.51 -23.81 -18.90
CA LYS A 670 35.54 -23.06 -19.70
C LYS A 670 35.81 -23.32 -21.20
N PHE A 671 34.78 -23.74 -21.95
CA PHE A 671 34.78 -23.64 -23.42
C PHE A 671 34.22 -22.29 -23.86
#